data_AF-A0A6N7CK43-F1
#
_entry.id   AF-A0A6N7CK43-F1
#
_cell.length_a   1.000
_cell.length_b   1.000
_cell.length_c   1.000
_cell.angle_alpha   90.00
_cell.angle_beta   90.00
_cell.angle_gamma   90.00
#
_symmetry.space_group_name_H-M   'P 1'
#
loop_
_entity.id
_entity.type
_entity.pdbx_description
1 polymer ?
#
loop_
_entity_poly.entity_id
_entity_poly.type
_entity_poly.pdbx_seq_one_letter_code
_entity_poly.pdbx_strand_id
1 'polypeptide(L)'
;MGKVGRVAVVDDRGHSEYPGPPDAEPGEEFGRQPPQDMAAEQSVLGGMLLSKDAIADVLEVLRPGDFYRPAHQSVYDVILDLYSRGEPADPVTVSAELDRRGELRRIGGAPYLVTLTQTVPTAANAGYYAEIVAEKAILRRLVDAGTRIVQYGYTGADGQDVAEVVDRAQAEIFEVTERRTTEDFVPLEELLQPTMDEIDSIASRGGISLGVPTGFVELDEITNGLHPGQMIIVAARPGVGKALALDTPLATPTGWTTMGDVQVGDHLIDADGKPTRVVAATDVMVGRPCYEVEFSDGTVLVADEQHQWLTGVDGRGALRTTAQIAGSIDLGHEVAHTRALQLPTSTLHVDPYALGASLTAGGKRIPAELLRGSESERRELLAGLLDAAGSVADDGSVWFHAGNHPLSQDLAELVVSLGYDCRRVDGGVTFCADDEVFQLYRKAIQHKELRGEVSGFRRIVAVRPIDSVPVRCVEVDNADHLYLAGRSMVPTHNSTLGMDFLRSCSVKHGMASVMFSLEMSKTEIVMRLLSAEAKIKLGDMRSGKMTDDDWTKLARRMSEISEAPLFIDDSPNLTMMEIRAKARRLKQKHDIKLIVIDYLQLMSSGKKVESRQQEVSEFSRSLKLLAKELEVPVVAICQLNRGPEQRQDKRPQVADLRESGSLEQDADMVILLYRPDATERDDPRGGEADLILGKHRNGPTATITVAHQLHLSKFVDMARG
;
A
#
# COMPACT_ATOMS: atom_id res chain seq x y z
N MET A 1 -36.00 -39.12 47.40
CA MET A 1 -35.75 -37.67 47.37
C MET A 1 -34.25 -37.45 47.57
N GLY A 2 -33.52 -37.01 46.54
CA GLY A 2 -32.09 -36.74 46.60
C GLY A 2 -31.71 -35.54 45.74
N LYS A 3 -30.66 -34.82 46.14
CA LYS A 3 -29.78 -33.88 45.40
C LYS A 3 -28.83 -33.24 46.43
N VAL A 4 -27.51 -33.54 46.43
CA VAL A 4 -26.37 -32.93 45.69
C VAL A 4 -26.05 -31.48 46.12
N GLY A 5 -24.79 -31.25 46.53
CA GLY A 5 -24.15 -29.92 46.60
C GLY A 5 -22.77 -29.93 47.27
N ARG A 6 -21.70 -29.69 46.48
CA ARG A 6 -20.27 -29.70 46.86
C ARG A 6 -19.81 -28.35 47.45
N VAL A 7 -18.93 -28.46 48.46
CA VAL A 7 -17.68 -27.74 48.80
C VAL A 7 -17.47 -26.28 48.33
N ALA A 8 -17.25 -25.40 49.31
CA ALA A 8 -16.29 -24.30 49.27
C ALA A 8 -15.69 -24.13 50.68
N VAL A 9 -14.36 -24.11 50.82
CA VAL A 9 -13.68 -23.76 52.08
C VAL A 9 -12.89 -22.48 51.81
N VAL A 10 -13.33 -21.41 52.45
CA VAL A 10 -12.56 -20.20 52.76
C VAL A 10 -12.12 -20.38 54.21
N ASP A 11 -10.86 -20.16 54.54
CA ASP A 11 -10.49 -19.78 55.91
C ASP A 11 -9.39 -18.73 55.90
N ASP A 12 -9.56 -17.82 56.83
CA ASP A 12 -9.14 -16.44 56.93
C ASP A 12 -8.45 -16.34 58.30
N ARG A 13 -7.15 -16.06 58.33
CA ARG A 13 -6.45 -15.72 59.60
C ARG A 13 -5.34 -14.69 59.38
N GLY A 14 -5.71 -13.42 59.60
CA GLY A 14 -5.32 -12.73 60.84
C GLY A 14 -3.89 -12.18 60.93
N HIS A 15 -3.80 -10.87 60.72
CA HIS A 15 -2.74 -9.90 61.01
C HIS A 15 -1.81 -10.14 62.20
N SER A 16 -0.53 -9.75 62.04
CA SER A 16 0.33 -9.26 63.13
C SER A 16 0.84 -7.85 62.81
N GLU A 17 0.50 -6.89 63.67
CA GLU A 17 0.96 -5.49 63.65
C GLU A 17 2.32 -5.34 64.35
N TYR A 18 3.32 -4.80 63.66
CA TYR A 18 4.39 -3.96 64.23
C TYR A 18 5.00 -3.10 63.09
N PRO A 19 5.06 -1.76 63.22
CA PRO A 19 5.68 -0.92 62.21
C PRO A 19 7.20 -0.82 62.46
N GLY A 20 8.00 -1.31 61.50
CA GLY A 20 9.43 -1.03 61.42
C GLY A 20 9.70 0.43 61.00
N PRO A 21 10.88 0.99 61.30
CA PRO A 21 11.12 2.43 61.19
C PRO A 21 11.10 2.92 59.73
N PRO A 22 10.55 4.13 59.46
CA PRO A 22 10.66 4.78 58.18
C PRO A 22 12.03 5.48 58.12
N ASP A 23 12.85 5.08 57.15
CA ASP A 23 14.02 5.78 56.58
C ASP A 23 15.07 4.73 56.17
N ALA A 24 14.74 3.98 55.13
CA ALA A 24 15.75 3.43 54.23
C ALA A 24 15.41 4.00 52.85
N GLU A 25 16.21 4.98 52.42
CA GLU A 25 16.23 5.46 51.04
C GLU A 25 16.27 4.25 50.08
N PRO A 26 15.56 4.28 48.94
CA PRO A 26 15.66 3.21 47.97
C PRO A 26 17.10 3.16 47.46
N GLY A 27 17.84 2.15 47.91
CA GLY A 27 19.18 1.87 47.41
C GLY A 27 19.15 1.73 45.89
N GLU A 28 19.90 2.59 45.23
CA GLU A 28 20.27 2.49 43.82
C GLU A 28 20.78 1.06 43.51
N GLU A 29 19.95 0.23 42.88
CA GLU A 29 20.29 -1.11 42.41
C GLU A 29 21.12 -1.04 41.10
N PHE A 30 22.20 -0.25 41.08
CA PHE A 30 23.16 -0.24 39.97
C PHE A 30 24.11 -1.44 40.08
N GLY A 31 23.75 -2.57 39.47
CA GLY A 31 24.72 -3.66 39.33
C GLY A 31 24.19 -5.05 38.99
N ARG A 32 23.23 -5.20 38.06
CA ARG A 32 23.02 -6.53 37.47
C ARG A 32 24.13 -6.79 36.45
N GLN A 33 25.01 -7.73 36.77
CA GLN A 33 26.04 -8.18 35.85
C GLN A 33 25.38 -8.72 34.56
N PRO A 34 25.85 -8.31 33.37
CA PRO A 34 25.28 -8.81 32.12
C PRO A 34 25.34 -10.35 32.04
N PRO A 35 24.35 -11.00 31.40
CA PRO A 35 24.33 -12.46 31.26
C PRO A 35 25.62 -13.00 30.62
N GLN A 36 26.26 -13.96 31.29
CA GLN A 36 27.50 -14.61 30.88
C GLN A 36 27.62 -16.00 31.53
N ASP A 37 28.46 -16.86 30.95
CA ASP A 37 28.90 -18.11 31.58
C ASP A 37 30.39 -18.34 31.28
N MET A 38 31.23 -18.01 32.27
CA MET A 38 32.67 -18.08 32.10
C MET A 38 33.20 -19.51 31.95
N ALA A 39 32.55 -20.48 32.58
CA ALA A 39 32.96 -21.87 32.52
C ALA A 39 32.64 -22.46 31.14
N ALA A 40 31.49 -22.11 30.58
CA ALA A 40 31.14 -22.47 29.21
C ALA A 40 32.12 -21.85 28.19
N GLU A 41 32.42 -20.55 28.28
CA GLU A 41 33.39 -19.91 27.38
C GLU A 41 34.77 -20.57 27.42
N GLN A 42 35.27 -20.90 28.62
CA GLN A 42 36.55 -21.59 28.78
C GLN A 42 36.51 -23.02 28.20
N SER A 43 35.37 -23.71 28.38
CA SER A 43 35.16 -25.07 27.85
C SER A 43 35.07 -25.10 26.33
N VAL A 44 34.49 -24.07 25.71
CA VAL A 44 34.45 -23.90 24.25
C VAL A 44 35.87 -23.72 23.72
N LEU A 45 36.60 -22.70 24.20
CA LEU A 45 37.94 -22.40 23.70
C LEU A 45 38.92 -23.55 23.94
N GLY A 46 38.86 -24.17 25.12
CA GLY A 46 39.72 -25.31 25.40
C GLY A 46 39.37 -26.55 24.56
N GLY A 47 38.09 -26.75 24.20
CA GLY A 47 37.65 -27.83 23.32
C GLY A 47 38.18 -27.63 21.89
N MET A 48 38.09 -26.39 21.39
CA MET A 48 38.66 -25.97 20.11
C MET A 48 40.18 -26.14 20.05
N LEU A 49 40.90 -25.85 21.14
CA LEU A 49 42.35 -26.04 21.24
C LEU A 49 42.78 -27.53 21.29
N LEU A 50 41.85 -28.43 21.62
CA LEU A 50 42.10 -29.87 21.75
C LEU A 50 41.73 -30.67 20.49
N SER A 51 40.71 -30.22 19.74
CA SER A 51 40.20 -30.96 18.58
C SER A 51 39.79 -30.03 17.44
N LYS A 52 40.18 -30.41 16.22
CA LYS A 52 39.76 -29.73 14.99
C LYS A 52 38.25 -29.85 14.75
N ASP A 53 37.65 -30.98 15.12
CA ASP A 53 36.21 -31.22 14.92
C ASP A 53 35.39 -30.29 15.82
N ALA A 54 35.86 -30.06 17.05
CA ALA A 54 35.25 -29.10 17.97
C ALA A 54 35.28 -27.65 17.42
N ILE A 55 36.28 -27.30 16.59
CA ILE A 55 36.30 -25.98 15.93
C ILE A 55 35.15 -25.86 14.93
N ALA A 56 34.87 -26.92 14.16
CA ALA A 56 33.78 -26.94 13.19
C ALA A 56 32.42 -26.79 13.90
N ASP A 57 32.16 -27.62 14.92
CA ASP A 57 30.91 -27.60 15.68
C ASP A 57 30.64 -26.23 16.33
N VAL A 58 31.70 -25.58 16.85
CA VAL A 58 31.57 -24.28 17.52
C VAL A 58 31.40 -23.13 16.50
N LEU A 59 32.05 -23.22 15.33
CA LEU A 59 31.96 -22.21 14.28
C LEU A 59 30.53 -22.07 13.74
N GLU A 60 29.75 -23.15 13.73
CA GLU A 60 28.34 -23.11 13.34
C GLU A 60 27.48 -22.29 14.30
N VAL A 61 27.85 -22.25 15.59
CA VAL A 61 27.00 -21.70 16.66
C VAL A 61 27.44 -20.31 17.10
N LEU A 62 28.74 -20.04 17.17
CA LEU A 62 29.29 -18.82 17.77
C LEU A 62 29.97 -17.88 16.77
N ARG A 63 29.99 -16.60 17.12
CA ARG A 63 30.78 -15.55 16.49
C ARG A 63 31.74 -14.92 17.51
N PRO A 64 32.80 -14.23 17.08
CA PRO A 64 33.76 -13.62 18.00
C PRO A 64 33.09 -12.69 19.03
N GLY A 65 32.09 -11.90 18.61
CA GLY A 65 31.36 -10.98 19.50
C GLY A 65 30.47 -11.64 20.56
N ASP A 66 30.25 -12.95 20.50
CA ASP A 66 29.38 -13.67 21.44
C ASP A 66 30.04 -13.94 22.79
N PHE A 67 31.38 -13.96 22.86
CA PHE A 67 32.08 -14.10 24.14
C PHE A 67 31.96 -12.80 24.96
N TYR A 68 31.69 -12.94 26.26
CA TYR A 68 31.65 -11.81 27.19
C TYR A 68 33.03 -11.22 27.43
N ARG A 69 34.07 -12.07 27.56
CA ARG A 69 35.44 -11.59 27.80
C ARG A 69 36.15 -11.25 26.50
N PRO A 70 36.66 -10.01 26.34
CA PRO A 70 37.48 -9.65 25.18
C PRO A 70 38.70 -10.55 24.97
N ALA A 71 39.30 -11.04 26.07
CA ALA A 71 40.39 -12.01 25.99
C ALA A 71 39.98 -13.31 25.29
N HIS A 72 38.75 -13.79 25.51
CA HIS A 72 38.22 -14.99 24.86
C HIS A 72 37.88 -14.73 23.38
N GLN A 73 37.39 -13.53 23.07
CA GLN A 73 37.18 -13.09 21.68
C GLN A 73 38.49 -13.17 20.87
N SER A 74 39.57 -12.57 21.40
CA SER A 74 40.90 -12.62 20.76
C SER A 74 41.41 -14.05 20.55
N VAL A 75 41.22 -14.94 21.53
CA VAL A 75 41.63 -16.35 21.41
C VAL A 75 40.82 -17.04 20.33
N TYR A 76 39.49 -16.86 20.32
CA TYR A 76 38.59 -17.41 19.32
C TYR A 76 38.95 -16.95 17.89
N ASP A 77 39.18 -15.65 17.70
CA ASP A 77 39.57 -15.06 16.41
C ASP A 77 40.86 -15.68 15.87
N VAL A 78 41.87 -15.87 16.73
CA VAL A 78 43.13 -16.50 16.34
C VAL A 78 42.96 -17.98 16.00
N ILE A 79 42.11 -18.71 16.74
CA ILE A 79 41.79 -20.10 16.42
C ILE A 79 41.13 -20.20 15.04
N LEU A 80 40.17 -19.33 14.74
CA LEU A 80 39.51 -19.30 13.43
C LEU A 80 40.46 -18.93 12.30
N ASP A 81 41.34 -17.96 12.51
CA ASP A 81 42.32 -17.53 11.52
C ASP A 81 43.32 -18.65 11.19
N LEU A 82 43.83 -19.36 12.19
CA LEU A 82 44.68 -20.54 11.97
C LEU A 82 43.92 -21.66 11.27
N TYR A 83 42.68 -21.93 11.69
CA TYR A 83 41.83 -22.95 11.09
C TYR A 83 41.53 -22.66 9.60
N SER A 84 41.25 -21.40 9.26
CA SER A 84 40.98 -20.97 7.88
C SER A 84 42.20 -21.11 6.95
N ARG A 85 43.41 -21.01 7.51
CA ARG A 85 44.68 -21.26 6.82
C ARG A 85 45.06 -22.75 6.75
N GLY A 86 44.25 -23.62 7.37
CA GLY A 86 44.53 -25.05 7.48
C GLY A 86 45.65 -25.40 8.48
N GLU A 87 46.05 -24.45 9.32
CA GLU A 87 47.07 -24.65 10.37
C GLU A 87 46.41 -25.25 11.64
N PRO A 88 47.13 -26.09 12.40
CA PRO A 88 46.60 -26.61 13.66
C PRO A 88 46.46 -25.47 14.68
N ALA A 89 45.29 -25.37 15.31
CA ALA A 89 45.02 -24.38 16.36
C ALA A 89 45.17 -25.03 17.75
N ASP A 90 46.41 -25.15 18.21
CA ASP A 90 46.77 -25.69 19.54
C ASP A 90 47.35 -24.57 20.43
N PRO A 91 47.56 -24.80 21.74
CA PRO A 91 48.08 -23.76 22.63
C PRO A 91 49.42 -23.14 22.19
N VAL A 92 50.25 -23.87 21.45
CA VAL A 92 51.56 -23.39 20.98
C VAL A 92 51.39 -22.48 19.76
N THR A 93 50.64 -22.93 18.75
CA THR A 93 50.41 -22.15 17.53
C THR A 93 49.57 -20.90 17.79
N VAL A 94 48.53 -21.02 18.61
CA VAL A 94 47.70 -19.89 19.05
C VAL A 94 48.51 -18.90 19.87
N SER A 95 49.38 -19.37 20.77
CA SER A 95 50.29 -18.49 21.52
C SER A 95 51.23 -17.72 20.59
N ALA A 96 51.81 -18.37 19.59
CA ALA A 96 52.75 -17.74 18.65
C ALA A 96 52.07 -16.71 17.74
N GLU A 97 50.84 -16.97 17.31
CA GLU A 97 50.05 -16.01 16.52
C GLU A 97 49.58 -14.82 17.39
N LEU A 98 49.11 -15.06 18.62
CA LEU A 98 48.77 -13.98 19.57
C LEU A 98 49.97 -13.10 19.94
N ASP A 99 51.17 -13.67 20.04
CA ASP A 99 52.38 -12.89 20.32
C ASP A 99 52.78 -12.02 19.11
N ARG A 100 52.69 -12.57 17.89
CA ARG A 100 52.87 -11.80 16.65
C ARG A 100 51.92 -10.62 16.53
N ARG A 101 50.67 -10.79 16.99
CA ARG A 101 49.66 -9.72 17.03
C ARG A 101 49.82 -8.76 18.22
N GLY A 102 50.72 -9.04 19.16
CA GLY A 102 50.93 -8.23 20.37
C GLY A 102 49.81 -8.38 21.42
N GLU A 103 48.96 -9.41 21.31
CA GLU A 103 47.78 -9.61 22.16
C GLU A 103 47.99 -10.65 23.27
N LEU A 104 49.06 -11.47 23.18
CA LEU A 104 49.32 -12.58 24.12
C LEU A 104 49.32 -12.15 25.60
N ARG A 105 49.85 -10.96 25.91
CA ARG A 105 49.84 -10.44 27.30
C ARG A 105 48.44 -10.08 27.78
N ARG A 106 47.54 -9.64 26.89
CA ARG A 106 46.17 -9.20 27.23
C ARG A 106 45.28 -10.38 27.59
N ILE A 107 45.57 -11.57 27.08
CA ILE A 107 44.81 -12.79 27.38
C ILE A 107 45.30 -13.55 28.62
N GLY A 108 46.38 -13.10 29.28
CA GLY A 108 46.98 -13.78 30.44
C GLY A 108 48.23 -14.63 30.11
N GLY A 109 48.76 -14.52 28.89
CA GLY A 109 49.97 -15.20 28.45
C GLY A 109 49.76 -16.65 28.02
N ALA A 110 50.83 -17.28 27.50
CA ALA A 110 50.82 -18.67 27.06
C ALA A 110 50.28 -19.68 28.12
N PRO A 111 50.55 -19.52 29.44
CA PRO A 111 49.99 -20.42 30.45
C PRO A 111 48.46 -20.45 30.48
N TYR A 112 47.80 -19.35 30.10
CA TYR A 112 46.34 -19.29 30.10
C TYR A 112 45.71 -20.24 29.07
N LEU A 113 46.32 -20.38 27.88
CA LEU A 113 45.86 -21.31 26.85
C LEU A 113 45.95 -22.77 27.31
N VAL A 114 46.99 -23.11 28.09
CA VAL A 114 47.11 -24.43 28.71
C VAL A 114 46.00 -24.64 29.74
N THR A 115 45.70 -23.63 30.58
CA THR A 115 44.58 -23.71 31.53
C THR A 115 43.24 -23.94 30.83
N LEU A 116 42.99 -23.31 29.67
CA LEU A 116 41.77 -23.55 28.89
C LEU A 116 41.64 -25.03 28.50
N THR A 117 42.71 -25.65 27.99
CA THR A 117 42.70 -27.09 27.64
C THR A 117 42.47 -28.01 28.85
N GLN A 118 42.91 -27.61 30.04
CA GLN A 118 42.72 -28.39 31.28
C GLN A 118 41.32 -28.23 31.89
N THR A 119 40.60 -27.18 31.52
CA THR A 119 39.26 -26.88 32.05
C THR A 119 38.18 -27.74 31.38
N VAL A 120 38.46 -28.24 30.18
CA VAL A 120 37.48 -28.94 29.34
C VAL A 120 37.38 -30.41 29.74
N PRO A 121 36.20 -30.92 30.13
CA PRO A 121 36.05 -32.34 30.45
C PRO A 121 36.24 -33.25 29.24
N THR A 122 35.74 -32.82 28.07
CA THR A 122 35.81 -33.56 26.79
C THR A 122 35.62 -32.56 25.63
N ALA A 123 36.45 -32.68 24.60
CA ALA A 123 36.35 -31.84 23.41
C ALA A 123 35.06 -32.09 22.60
N ALA A 124 34.45 -33.29 22.71
CA ALA A 124 33.23 -33.64 22.00
C ALA A 124 31.99 -32.86 22.48
N ASN A 125 32.06 -32.24 23.65
CA ASN A 125 30.94 -31.45 24.19
C ASN A 125 31.08 -29.94 23.88
N ALA A 126 32.06 -29.53 23.08
CA ALA A 126 32.31 -28.12 22.78
C ALA A 126 31.07 -27.44 22.16
N GLY A 127 30.35 -28.11 21.26
CA GLY A 127 29.09 -27.61 20.68
C GLY A 127 28.02 -27.31 21.74
N TYR A 128 27.82 -28.20 22.72
CA TYR A 128 26.86 -27.97 23.81
C TYR A 128 27.22 -26.73 24.66
N TYR A 129 28.50 -26.54 24.97
CA TYR A 129 28.93 -25.34 25.69
C TYR A 129 28.82 -24.08 24.82
N ALA A 130 28.98 -24.21 23.50
CA ALA A 130 28.79 -23.11 22.56
C ALA A 130 27.35 -22.61 22.54
N GLU A 131 26.37 -23.52 22.60
CA GLU A 131 24.95 -23.15 22.73
C GLU A 131 24.69 -22.33 24.00
N ILE A 132 25.28 -22.72 25.14
CA ILE A 132 25.16 -21.96 26.39
C ILE A 132 25.71 -20.54 26.23
N VAL A 133 26.89 -20.39 25.62
CA VAL A 133 27.49 -19.06 25.37
C VAL A 133 26.61 -18.24 24.43
N ALA A 134 26.06 -18.85 23.38
CA ALA A 134 25.17 -18.18 22.42
C ALA A 134 23.89 -17.67 23.09
N GLU A 135 23.27 -18.48 23.97
CA GLU A 135 22.11 -18.06 24.76
C GLU A 135 22.43 -16.85 25.63
N LYS A 136 23.58 -16.86 26.33
CA LYS A 136 24.00 -15.70 27.14
C LYS A 136 24.29 -14.47 26.29
N ALA A 137 24.87 -14.63 25.09
CA ALA A 137 25.12 -13.55 24.15
C ALA A 137 23.82 -12.90 23.66
N ILE A 138 22.78 -13.70 23.36
CA ILE A 138 21.44 -13.18 22.99
C ILE A 138 20.85 -12.39 24.16
N LEU A 139 20.86 -12.94 25.37
CA LEU A 139 20.35 -12.24 26.55
C LEU A 139 21.11 -10.95 26.84
N ARG A 140 22.43 -10.93 26.61
CA ARG A 140 23.25 -9.73 26.75
C ARG A 140 22.90 -8.66 25.71
N ARG A 141 22.78 -9.04 24.42
CA ARG A 141 22.31 -8.12 23.36
C ARG A 141 20.93 -7.54 23.65
N LEU A 142 20.04 -8.33 24.26
CA LEU A 142 18.73 -7.84 24.70
C LEU A 142 18.83 -6.77 25.79
N VAL A 143 19.75 -6.94 26.75
CA VAL A 143 20.01 -5.93 27.79
C VAL A 143 20.58 -4.65 27.18
N ASP A 144 21.51 -4.77 26.22
CA ASP A 144 22.09 -3.62 25.52
C ASP A 144 21.05 -2.86 24.70
N ALA A 145 20.21 -3.58 23.93
CA ALA A 145 19.10 -3.00 23.19
C ALA A 145 18.08 -2.32 24.11
N GLY A 146 17.72 -2.96 25.23
CA GLY A 146 16.86 -2.35 26.25
C GLY A 146 17.44 -1.04 26.79
N THR A 147 18.74 -0.99 27.04
CA THR A 147 19.44 0.21 27.50
C THR A 147 19.40 1.32 26.45
N ARG A 148 19.61 1.00 25.16
CA ARG A 148 19.50 1.96 24.05
C ARG A 148 18.09 2.50 23.88
N ILE A 149 17.07 1.65 23.99
CA ILE A 149 15.66 2.05 23.91
C ILE A 149 15.30 3.02 25.03
N VAL A 150 15.78 2.76 26.25
CA VAL A 150 15.60 3.70 27.37
C VAL A 150 16.27 5.04 27.06
N GLN A 151 17.49 5.04 26.51
CA GLN A 151 18.18 6.27 26.10
C GLN A 151 17.41 7.05 25.02
N TYR A 152 16.82 6.35 24.04
CA TYR A 152 15.99 6.96 23.00
C TYR A 152 14.76 7.64 23.61
N GLY A 153 14.12 7.03 24.61
CA GLY A 153 13.00 7.62 25.33
C GLY A 153 13.35 8.94 26.02
N TYR A 154 14.54 9.04 26.62
CA TYR A 154 15.00 10.28 27.26
C TYR A 154 15.45 11.34 26.25
N THR A 155 16.10 10.95 25.15
CA THR A 155 16.59 11.89 24.12
C THR A 155 15.44 12.40 23.23
N GLY A 156 14.40 11.60 23.02
CA GLY A 156 13.20 12.00 22.27
C GLY A 156 12.36 13.08 22.96
N ALA A 157 12.51 13.26 24.27
CA ALA A 157 11.85 14.33 25.02
C ALA A 157 12.33 15.74 24.62
N ASP A 158 13.48 15.86 23.93
CA ASP A 158 14.08 17.11 23.48
C ASP A 158 13.70 17.52 22.03
N GLY A 159 12.52 17.10 21.55
CA GLY A 159 11.91 17.62 20.32
C GLY A 159 12.15 16.82 19.03
N GLN A 160 12.52 15.54 19.14
CA GLN A 160 12.49 14.61 17.99
C GLN A 160 11.05 14.13 17.72
N ASP A 161 10.78 13.73 16.48
CA ASP A 161 9.51 13.10 16.13
C ASP A 161 9.37 11.77 16.89
N VAL A 162 8.28 11.63 17.64
CA VAL A 162 7.96 10.43 18.41
C VAL A 162 7.89 9.20 17.50
N ALA A 163 7.44 9.34 16.25
CA ALA A 163 7.40 8.24 15.29
C ALA A 163 8.81 7.71 14.98
N GLU A 164 9.79 8.60 14.77
CA GLU A 164 11.17 8.21 14.48
C GLU A 164 11.84 7.52 15.68
N VAL A 165 11.53 7.97 16.90
CA VAL A 165 12.01 7.34 18.15
C VAL A 165 11.45 5.92 18.29
N VAL A 166 10.16 5.73 17.98
CA VAL A 166 9.51 4.42 18.02
C VAL A 166 10.09 3.48 16.97
N ASP A 167 10.31 3.94 15.74
CA ASP A 167 10.89 3.14 14.67
C ASP A 167 12.32 2.66 15.01
N ARG A 168 13.14 3.55 15.58
CA ARG A 168 14.50 3.20 16.05
C ARG A 168 14.46 2.18 17.19
N ALA A 169 13.53 2.35 18.14
CA ALA A 169 13.35 1.38 19.22
C ALA A 169 12.89 0.01 18.71
N GLN A 170 12.02 -0.03 17.71
CA GLN A 170 11.60 -1.27 17.05
C GLN A 170 12.75 -1.96 16.31
N ALA A 171 13.58 -1.20 15.60
CA ALA A 171 14.76 -1.72 14.90
C ALA A 171 15.76 -2.37 15.88
N GLU A 172 16.02 -1.74 17.03
CA GLU A 172 16.91 -2.27 18.08
C GLU A 172 16.44 -3.62 18.64
N ILE A 173 15.15 -3.77 18.95
CA ILE A 173 14.60 -5.07 19.39
C ILE A 173 14.72 -6.13 18.28
N PHE A 174 14.51 -5.71 17.03
CA PHE A 174 14.54 -6.60 15.88
C PHE A 174 15.95 -7.16 15.61
N GLU A 175 17.00 -6.34 15.74
CA GLU A 175 18.39 -6.80 15.59
C GLU A 175 18.79 -7.88 16.62
N VAL A 176 18.19 -7.85 17.82
CA VAL A 176 18.43 -8.88 18.86
C VAL A 176 17.80 -10.23 18.48
N THR A 177 16.69 -10.20 17.71
CA THR A 177 15.97 -11.40 17.30
C THR A 177 16.53 -12.04 16.02
N GLU A 178 17.32 -11.29 15.24
CA GLU A 178 17.92 -11.78 14.02
C GLU A 178 19.12 -12.69 14.35
N ARG A 179 18.91 -14.01 14.24
CA ARG A 179 20.02 -14.92 13.92
C ARG A 179 20.49 -14.52 12.53
N ARG A 180 21.61 -13.79 12.44
CA ARG A 180 22.31 -13.61 11.16
C ARG A 180 22.80 -14.98 10.72
N THR A 181 21.99 -15.70 9.95
CA THR A 181 22.41 -16.85 9.15
C THR A 181 23.60 -16.39 8.32
N THR A 182 24.78 -16.85 8.71
CA THR A 182 26.04 -16.43 8.09
C THR A 182 26.33 -17.48 7.02
N GLU A 183 26.20 -17.07 5.76
CA GLU A 183 26.65 -17.74 4.52
C GLU A 183 27.02 -19.24 4.62
N ASP A 184 26.05 -20.11 4.37
CA ASP A 184 26.19 -21.56 4.27
C ASP A 184 26.66 -21.99 2.87
N PHE A 185 27.95 -22.26 2.70
CA PHE A 185 28.41 -23.03 1.54
C PHE A 185 28.00 -24.49 1.73
N VAL A 186 26.94 -24.92 1.07
CA VAL A 186 26.49 -26.33 1.09
C VAL A 186 27.25 -27.14 0.02
N PRO A 187 27.90 -28.27 0.35
CA PRO A 187 28.51 -29.17 -0.64
C PRO A 187 27.49 -29.65 -1.68
N LEU A 188 27.88 -29.71 -2.95
CA LEU A 188 26.99 -30.14 -4.04
C LEU A 188 26.34 -31.51 -3.77
N GLU A 189 27.06 -32.44 -3.14
CA GLU A 189 26.57 -33.77 -2.77
C GLU A 189 25.32 -33.72 -1.88
N GLU A 190 25.26 -32.77 -0.94
CA GLU A 190 24.12 -32.58 -0.05
C GLU A 190 22.92 -31.95 -0.77
N LEU A 191 23.16 -31.20 -1.86
CA LEU A 191 22.11 -30.61 -2.69
C LEU A 191 21.55 -31.61 -3.72
N LEU A 192 22.34 -32.61 -4.14
CA LEU A 192 21.94 -33.56 -5.18
C LEU A 192 20.75 -34.43 -4.75
N GLN A 193 20.78 -34.98 -3.53
CA GLN A 193 19.72 -35.89 -3.08
C GLN A 193 18.35 -35.18 -2.94
N PRO A 194 18.23 -34.02 -2.27
CA PRO A 194 16.97 -33.27 -2.23
C PRO A 194 16.49 -32.85 -3.62
N THR A 195 17.41 -32.46 -4.53
CA THR A 195 17.06 -32.10 -5.90
C THR A 195 16.49 -33.30 -6.68
N MET A 196 17.07 -34.50 -6.50
CA MET A 196 16.56 -35.72 -7.13
C MET A 196 15.19 -36.12 -6.57
N ASP A 197 15.00 -36.01 -5.25
CA ASP A 197 13.71 -36.25 -4.61
C ASP A 197 12.63 -35.26 -5.12
N GLU A 198 13.02 -34.00 -5.35
CA GLU A 198 12.14 -32.98 -5.95
C GLU A 198 11.79 -33.35 -7.39
N ILE A 199 12.76 -33.75 -8.22
CA ILE A 199 12.52 -34.21 -9.60
C ILE A 199 11.59 -35.43 -9.65
N ASP A 200 11.79 -36.42 -8.77
CA ASP A 200 10.92 -37.60 -8.68
C ASP A 200 9.50 -37.23 -8.23
N SER A 201 9.36 -36.24 -7.34
CA SER A 201 8.06 -35.71 -6.93
C SER A 201 7.31 -35.02 -8.09
N ILE A 202 8.02 -34.34 -9.00
CA ILE A 202 7.44 -33.74 -10.21
C ILE A 202 6.97 -34.83 -11.18
N ALA A 203 7.83 -35.82 -11.42
CA ALA A 203 7.55 -36.90 -12.37
C ALA A 203 6.33 -37.73 -11.94
N SER A 204 6.19 -37.99 -10.63
CA SER A 204 5.08 -38.77 -10.07
C SER A 204 3.72 -38.05 -10.10
N ARG A 205 3.69 -36.71 -10.20
CA ARG A 205 2.45 -35.91 -10.29
C ARG A 205 2.05 -35.53 -11.72
N GLY A 206 2.68 -36.13 -12.73
CA GLY A 206 2.34 -35.88 -14.13
C GLY A 206 2.88 -34.56 -14.69
N GLY A 207 3.94 -34.01 -14.10
CA GLY A 207 4.65 -32.84 -14.63
C GLY A 207 3.98 -31.49 -14.38
N ILE A 208 2.96 -31.40 -13.52
CA ILE A 208 2.22 -30.16 -13.22
C ILE A 208 2.35 -29.77 -11.73
N SER A 209 2.90 -28.56 -11.53
CA SER A 209 2.94 -27.69 -10.34
C SER A 209 3.90 -28.06 -9.18
N LEU A 210 5.05 -27.36 -9.16
CA LEU A 210 5.82 -27.06 -7.94
C LEU A 210 5.60 -25.62 -7.44
N GLY A 211 5.18 -24.69 -8.32
CA GLY A 211 4.88 -23.30 -7.96
C GLY A 211 3.41 -23.07 -7.56
N VAL A 212 3.13 -21.88 -7.04
CA VAL A 212 1.77 -21.39 -6.76
C VAL A 212 1.01 -21.22 -8.08
N PRO A 213 -0.15 -21.86 -8.28
CA PRO A 213 -0.89 -21.78 -9.53
C PRO A 213 -1.44 -20.36 -9.80
N THR A 214 -1.18 -19.82 -10.99
CA THR A 214 -1.68 -18.49 -11.38
C THR A 214 -3.17 -18.50 -11.67
N GLY A 215 -3.73 -19.66 -12.03
CA GLY A 215 -5.13 -19.81 -12.39
C GLY A 215 -5.42 -19.63 -13.88
N PHE A 216 -4.36 -19.49 -14.68
CA PHE A 216 -4.38 -19.51 -16.14
C PHE A 216 -3.58 -20.70 -16.63
N VAL A 217 -4.22 -21.66 -17.28
CA VAL A 217 -3.60 -22.95 -17.64
C VAL A 217 -2.38 -22.75 -18.55
N GLU A 218 -2.48 -21.90 -19.56
CA GLU A 218 -1.37 -21.65 -20.50
C GLU A 218 -0.19 -20.93 -19.83
N LEU A 219 -0.47 -20.03 -18.88
CA LEU A 219 0.58 -19.38 -18.11
C LEU A 219 1.27 -20.38 -17.18
N ASP A 220 0.50 -21.26 -16.53
CA ASP A 220 1.02 -22.31 -15.64
C ASP A 220 1.78 -23.39 -16.41
N GLU A 221 1.41 -23.72 -17.66
CA GLU A 221 2.17 -24.64 -18.52
C GLU A 221 3.57 -24.09 -18.88
N ILE A 222 3.68 -22.77 -19.01
CA ILE A 222 4.94 -22.09 -19.37
C ILE A 222 5.81 -21.82 -18.13
N THR A 223 5.18 -21.48 -17.01
CA THR A 223 5.88 -21.07 -15.79
C THR A 223 6.03 -22.20 -14.76
N ASN A 224 5.23 -23.25 -14.87
CA ASN A 224 5.03 -24.28 -13.85
C ASN A 224 4.56 -23.68 -12.50
N GLY A 225 3.78 -22.61 -12.57
CA GLY A 225 3.34 -21.79 -11.43
C GLY A 225 4.38 -20.75 -11.00
N LEU A 226 4.03 -19.96 -9.98
CA LEU A 226 4.93 -18.95 -9.39
C LEU A 226 5.81 -19.60 -8.31
N HIS A 227 7.13 -19.51 -8.47
CA HIS A 227 8.06 -20.23 -7.60
C HIS A 227 8.50 -19.39 -6.38
N PRO A 228 8.79 -20.05 -5.23
CA PRO A 228 9.47 -19.45 -4.08
C PRO A 228 10.68 -18.61 -4.46
N GLY A 229 10.88 -17.46 -3.80
CA GLY A 229 12.04 -16.60 -4.06
C GLY A 229 11.95 -15.71 -5.31
N GLN A 230 10.89 -15.84 -6.10
CA GLN A 230 10.68 -15.03 -7.30
C GLN A 230 10.06 -13.67 -6.98
N MET A 231 10.55 -12.64 -7.65
CA MET A 231 9.93 -11.33 -7.77
C MET A 231 9.29 -11.24 -9.15
N ILE A 232 7.97 -11.10 -9.17
CA ILE A 232 7.15 -11.01 -10.37
C ILE A 232 6.58 -9.60 -10.48
N ILE A 233 6.76 -8.98 -11.64
CA ILE A 233 6.18 -7.68 -11.95
C ILE A 233 5.01 -7.87 -12.89
N VAL A 234 3.85 -7.31 -12.52
CA VAL A 234 2.66 -7.27 -13.36
C VAL A 234 2.41 -5.83 -13.76
N ALA A 235 2.67 -5.50 -15.02
CA ALA A 235 2.57 -4.15 -15.52
C ALA A 235 1.34 -3.97 -16.42
N ALA A 236 0.55 -2.94 -16.18
CA ALA A 236 -0.56 -2.59 -17.06
C ALA A 236 -0.55 -1.09 -17.39
N ARG A 237 -1.20 -0.71 -18.49
CA ARG A 237 -1.49 0.70 -18.77
C ARG A 237 -2.57 1.21 -17.79
N PRO A 238 -2.46 2.44 -17.26
CA PRO A 238 -3.56 3.09 -16.54
C PRO A 238 -4.79 3.26 -17.45
N GLY A 239 -6.01 3.19 -16.90
CA GLY A 239 -7.07 4.07 -17.41
C GLY A 239 -7.89 3.69 -18.65
N VAL A 240 -8.23 2.43 -18.96
CA VAL A 240 -9.38 2.19 -19.87
C VAL A 240 -10.67 2.49 -19.07
N GLY A 241 -11.35 3.61 -19.34
CA GLY A 241 -12.64 3.96 -18.70
C GLY A 241 -12.74 5.32 -17.99
N LYS A 242 -12.05 6.38 -18.46
CA LYS A 242 -12.16 7.76 -17.94
C LYS A 242 -12.47 8.80 -19.04
N ALA A 243 -12.93 8.41 -20.23
CA ALA A 243 -13.07 9.36 -21.34
C ALA A 243 -14.31 10.27 -21.18
N LEU A 244 -14.10 11.57 -21.38
CA LEU A 244 -15.14 12.61 -21.38
C LEU A 244 -15.15 13.35 -22.71
N ALA A 245 -16.26 13.97 -23.08
CA ALA A 245 -16.34 14.78 -24.29
C ALA A 245 -15.29 15.91 -24.29
N LEU A 246 -14.76 16.26 -25.47
CA LEU A 246 -13.67 17.24 -25.59
C LEU A 246 -14.03 18.63 -25.02
N ASP A 247 -15.28 19.03 -25.09
CA ASP A 247 -15.77 20.30 -24.58
C ASP A 247 -16.00 20.30 -23.05
N THR A 248 -15.79 19.16 -22.38
CA THR A 248 -15.95 19.04 -20.93
C THR A 248 -14.99 19.99 -20.21
N PRO A 249 -15.50 20.95 -19.41
CA PRO A 249 -14.66 21.86 -18.65
C PRO A 249 -13.88 21.10 -17.57
N LEU A 250 -12.60 21.42 -17.40
CA LEU A 250 -11.73 20.89 -16.34
C LEU A 250 -11.25 22.04 -15.45
N ALA A 251 -11.37 21.89 -14.13
CA ALA A 251 -10.98 22.94 -13.20
C ALA A 251 -9.45 23.07 -13.12
N THR A 252 -8.94 24.30 -13.20
CA THR A 252 -7.50 24.62 -13.05
C THR A 252 -7.28 25.61 -11.91
N PRO A 253 -6.04 25.72 -11.36
CA PRO A 253 -5.71 26.73 -10.36
C PRO A 253 -5.91 28.18 -10.82
N THR A 254 -6.00 28.42 -12.13
CA THR A 254 -6.12 29.76 -12.72
C THR A 254 -7.47 30.01 -13.42
N GLY A 255 -8.35 29.02 -13.46
CA GLY A 255 -9.63 29.12 -14.15
C GLY A 255 -10.13 27.76 -14.63
N TRP A 256 -10.35 27.66 -15.94
CA TRP A 256 -10.85 26.46 -16.60
C TRP A 256 -10.03 26.17 -17.85
N THR A 257 -9.84 24.89 -18.13
CA THR A 257 -9.47 24.39 -19.45
C THR A 257 -10.58 23.46 -19.95
N THR A 258 -10.43 22.87 -21.12
CA THR A 258 -11.34 21.82 -21.63
C THR A 258 -10.59 20.51 -21.77
N MET A 259 -11.32 19.40 -21.82
CA MET A 259 -10.75 18.08 -22.11
C MET A 259 -10.02 18.03 -23.47
N GLY A 260 -10.46 18.84 -24.45
CA GLY A 260 -9.80 18.99 -25.74
C GLY A 260 -8.52 19.80 -25.70
N ASP A 261 -8.49 20.86 -24.89
CA ASP A 261 -7.39 21.83 -24.85
C ASP A 261 -6.30 21.49 -23.83
N VAL A 262 -6.63 20.70 -22.81
CA VAL A 262 -5.69 20.32 -21.75
C VAL A 262 -4.47 19.57 -22.33
N GLN A 263 -3.29 19.97 -21.85
CA GLN A 263 -2.00 19.45 -22.27
C GLN A 263 -1.23 18.86 -21.08
N VAL A 264 -0.30 17.97 -21.38
CA VAL A 264 0.65 17.46 -20.39
C VAL A 264 1.49 18.62 -19.85
N GLY A 265 1.58 18.74 -18.53
CA GLY A 265 2.22 19.85 -17.83
C GLY A 265 1.26 20.92 -17.32
N ASP A 266 0.02 20.94 -17.80
CA ASP A 266 -1.03 21.81 -17.23
C ASP A 266 -1.35 21.39 -15.80
N HIS A 267 -1.95 22.30 -15.03
CA HIS A 267 -2.42 21.99 -13.67
C HIS A 267 -3.95 21.92 -13.66
N LEU A 268 -4.47 20.81 -13.14
CA LEU A 268 -5.88 20.62 -12.80
C LEU A 268 -6.05 20.68 -11.28
N ILE A 269 -7.28 20.48 -10.83
CA ILE A 269 -7.63 20.35 -9.42
C ILE A 269 -8.10 18.92 -9.15
N ASP A 270 -7.64 18.32 -8.04
CA ASP A 270 -8.01 16.99 -7.57
C ASP A 270 -9.31 16.97 -6.73
N ALA A 271 -9.74 15.78 -6.31
CA ALA A 271 -10.99 15.60 -5.54
C ALA A 271 -10.96 16.26 -4.14
N ASP A 272 -9.77 16.46 -3.55
CA ASP A 272 -9.57 17.14 -2.27
C ASP A 272 -9.42 18.67 -2.43
N GLY A 273 -9.53 19.18 -3.66
CA GLY A 273 -9.47 20.59 -3.99
C GLY A 273 -8.04 21.12 -4.18
N LYS A 274 -7.02 20.26 -4.25
CA LYS A 274 -5.61 20.69 -4.39
C LYS A 274 -5.18 20.72 -5.87
N PRO A 275 -4.23 21.60 -6.23
CA PRO A 275 -3.59 21.56 -7.54
C PRO A 275 -2.86 20.23 -7.78
N THR A 276 -3.09 19.64 -8.94
CA THR A 276 -2.41 18.44 -9.44
C THR A 276 -2.00 18.66 -10.88
N ARG A 277 -0.89 18.08 -11.32
CA ARG A 277 -0.37 18.29 -12.67
C ARG A 277 -0.85 17.18 -13.60
N VAL A 278 -1.25 17.58 -14.80
CA VAL A 278 -1.58 16.67 -15.90
C VAL A 278 -0.29 16.00 -16.35
N VAL A 279 -0.21 14.70 -16.12
CA VAL A 279 0.89 13.89 -16.58
C VAL A 279 0.59 13.26 -17.92
N ALA A 280 -0.69 12.99 -18.27
CA ALA A 280 -1.13 12.48 -19.58
C ALA A 280 -2.28 13.26 -20.19
N ALA A 281 -2.35 13.18 -21.51
CA ALA A 281 -3.61 13.23 -22.22
C ALA A 281 -3.59 12.23 -23.38
N THR A 282 -4.67 11.44 -23.56
CA THR A 282 -4.80 10.47 -24.66
C THR A 282 -5.05 11.18 -25.99
N ASP A 283 -4.97 10.46 -27.10
CA ASP A 283 -5.57 10.94 -28.36
C ASP A 283 -7.10 11.04 -28.24
N VAL A 284 -7.71 11.81 -29.15
CA VAL A 284 -9.16 11.93 -29.28
C VAL A 284 -9.72 10.62 -29.82
N MET A 285 -10.65 10.03 -29.08
CA MET A 285 -11.37 8.81 -29.44
C MET A 285 -12.73 9.16 -30.05
N VAL A 286 -13.10 8.51 -31.16
CA VAL A 286 -14.37 8.72 -31.88
C VAL A 286 -15.15 7.40 -32.03
N GLY A 287 -16.46 7.46 -32.27
CA GLY A 287 -17.28 6.27 -32.54
C GLY A 287 -17.68 5.46 -31.29
N ARG A 288 -17.51 6.01 -30.09
CA ARG A 288 -17.93 5.39 -28.81
C ARG A 288 -19.37 5.82 -28.45
N PRO A 289 -20.28 4.93 -28.01
CA PRO A 289 -21.54 5.29 -27.38
C PRO A 289 -21.28 6.21 -26.20
N CYS A 290 -21.96 7.34 -26.22
CA CYS A 290 -21.85 8.39 -25.23
C CYS A 290 -23.21 8.57 -24.56
N TYR A 291 -23.17 9.08 -23.34
CA TYR A 291 -24.37 9.43 -22.60
C TYR A 291 -24.21 10.83 -22.01
N GLU A 292 -25.32 11.55 -21.95
CA GLU A 292 -25.49 12.71 -21.07
C GLU A 292 -25.85 12.23 -19.67
N VAL A 293 -25.02 12.56 -18.69
CA VAL A 293 -25.23 12.32 -17.26
C VAL A 293 -25.67 13.63 -16.62
N GLU A 294 -26.94 13.72 -16.22
CA GLU A 294 -27.53 14.88 -15.56
C GLU A 294 -27.53 14.69 -14.03
N PHE A 295 -27.06 15.69 -13.31
CA PHE A 295 -26.96 15.72 -11.85
C PHE A 295 -28.08 16.59 -11.24
N SER A 296 -28.33 16.42 -9.95
CA SER A 296 -29.40 17.11 -9.22
C SER A 296 -29.19 18.62 -9.13
N ASP A 297 -27.97 19.09 -9.28
CA ASP A 297 -27.61 20.51 -9.37
C ASP A 297 -27.92 21.13 -10.76
N GLY A 298 -28.35 20.30 -11.72
CA GLY A 298 -28.66 20.67 -13.10
C GLY A 298 -27.45 20.58 -14.04
N THR A 299 -26.28 20.16 -13.55
CA THR A 299 -25.11 19.95 -14.40
C THR A 299 -25.29 18.73 -15.27
N VAL A 300 -24.82 18.82 -16.52
CA VAL A 300 -24.80 17.71 -17.47
C VAL A 300 -23.36 17.48 -17.91
N LEU A 301 -22.91 16.22 -17.85
CA LEU A 301 -21.62 15.78 -18.36
C LEU A 301 -21.83 14.74 -19.46
N VAL A 302 -21.06 14.87 -20.54
CA VAL A 302 -21.04 13.88 -21.61
C VAL A 302 -19.85 12.95 -21.39
N ALA A 303 -20.16 11.67 -21.19
CA ALA A 303 -19.18 10.66 -20.89
C ALA A 303 -19.39 9.43 -21.77
N ASP A 304 -18.29 8.73 -22.08
CA ASP A 304 -18.39 7.46 -22.77
C ASP A 304 -19.05 6.41 -21.87
N GLU A 305 -19.62 5.37 -22.48
CA GLU A 305 -20.35 4.33 -21.75
C GLU A 305 -19.51 3.64 -20.65
N GLN A 306 -18.19 3.58 -20.83
CA GLN A 306 -17.23 2.93 -19.93
C GLN A 306 -16.66 3.89 -18.88
N HIS A 307 -17.00 5.18 -18.94
CA HIS A 307 -16.53 6.17 -17.98
C HIS A 307 -16.99 5.81 -16.56
N GLN A 308 -16.06 5.71 -15.61
CA GLN A 308 -16.34 5.26 -14.23
C GLN A 308 -16.56 6.43 -13.26
N TRP A 309 -17.68 6.39 -12.55
CA TRP A 309 -18.09 7.35 -11.52
C TRP A 309 -18.10 6.69 -10.14
N LEU A 310 -17.52 7.34 -9.12
CA LEU A 310 -17.70 6.92 -7.73
C LEU A 310 -19.08 7.38 -7.24
N THR A 311 -20.03 6.46 -7.13
CA THR A 311 -21.43 6.73 -6.79
C THR A 311 -21.87 6.03 -5.50
N GLY A 312 -22.42 6.76 -4.53
CA GLY A 312 -23.18 6.25 -3.39
C GLY A 312 -24.60 5.83 -3.79
N VAL A 313 -25.11 4.75 -3.23
CA VAL A 313 -26.54 4.42 -3.19
C VAL A 313 -26.84 4.00 -1.76
N ASP A 314 -27.82 4.63 -1.10
CA ASP A 314 -28.19 4.35 0.29
C ASP A 314 -26.99 4.40 1.27
N GLY A 315 -26.11 5.38 1.11
CA GLY A 315 -24.91 5.56 1.95
C GLY A 315 -23.75 4.58 1.67
N ARG A 316 -23.82 3.77 0.61
CA ARG A 316 -22.75 2.85 0.19
C ARG A 316 -22.10 3.29 -1.12
N GLY A 317 -20.84 3.73 -1.04
CA GLY A 317 -20.04 4.17 -2.19
C GLY A 317 -19.60 3.03 -3.10
N ALA A 318 -19.73 3.22 -4.41
CA ALA A 318 -19.37 2.25 -5.43
C ALA A 318 -19.04 2.89 -6.80
N LEU A 319 -17.91 2.52 -7.42
CA LEU A 319 -17.61 2.80 -8.82
C LEU A 319 -18.62 2.13 -9.76
N ARG A 320 -19.21 2.92 -10.65
CA ARG A 320 -20.15 2.47 -11.68
C ARG A 320 -19.82 3.16 -13.00
N THR A 321 -19.90 2.42 -14.09
CA THR A 321 -19.77 2.99 -15.44
C THR A 321 -21.01 3.80 -15.81
N THR A 322 -20.88 4.75 -16.74
CA THR A 322 -22.01 5.52 -17.26
C THR A 322 -23.16 4.62 -17.75
N ALA A 323 -22.84 3.53 -18.45
CA ALA A 323 -23.84 2.54 -18.88
C ALA A 323 -24.53 1.83 -17.70
N GLN A 324 -23.80 1.50 -16.63
CA GLN A 324 -24.37 0.90 -15.43
C GLN A 324 -25.32 1.86 -14.71
N ILE A 325 -24.97 3.15 -14.63
CA ILE A 325 -25.83 4.17 -14.04
C ILE A 325 -27.08 4.37 -14.89
N ALA A 326 -26.95 4.38 -16.22
CA ALA A 326 -28.09 4.42 -17.14
C ALA A 326 -29.06 3.25 -16.91
N GLY A 327 -28.54 2.03 -16.75
CA GLY A 327 -29.33 0.84 -16.47
C GLY A 327 -29.85 0.74 -15.02
N SER A 328 -29.49 1.67 -14.14
CA SER A 328 -29.84 1.60 -12.72
C SER A 328 -30.22 2.94 -12.09
N ILE A 329 -30.63 3.93 -12.88
CA ILE A 329 -30.86 5.30 -12.43
C ILE A 329 -31.88 5.40 -11.27
N ASP A 330 -32.88 4.52 -11.27
CA ASP A 330 -33.94 4.48 -10.24
C ASP A 330 -33.43 4.16 -8.82
N LEU A 331 -32.17 3.73 -8.68
CA LEU A 331 -31.55 3.48 -7.38
C LEU A 331 -31.10 4.75 -6.64
N GLY A 332 -31.14 5.92 -7.28
CA GLY A 332 -30.73 7.17 -6.63
C GLY A 332 -29.22 7.25 -6.41
N HIS A 333 -28.44 7.18 -7.49
CA HIS A 333 -26.97 7.31 -7.43
C HIS A 333 -26.54 8.70 -6.97
N GLU A 334 -25.52 8.77 -6.12
CA GLU A 334 -25.01 9.98 -5.48
C GLU A 334 -23.50 10.13 -5.71
N VAL A 335 -22.99 11.29 -6.10
CA VAL A 335 -21.54 11.53 -6.25
C VAL A 335 -21.09 12.56 -5.23
N ALA A 336 -19.96 12.32 -4.57
CA ALA A 336 -19.44 13.23 -3.57
C ALA A 336 -19.19 14.64 -4.15
N HIS A 337 -19.40 15.66 -3.33
CA HIS A 337 -18.97 17.02 -3.64
C HIS A 337 -17.46 17.14 -3.55
N THR A 338 -16.91 18.08 -4.33
CA THR A 338 -15.52 18.50 -4.13
C THR A 338 -15.38 19.13 -2.75
N ARG A 339 -14.23 18.95 -2.11
CA ARG A 339 -13.86 19.80 -0.98
C ARG A 339 -13.57 21.22 -1.47
N ALA A 340 -13.56 22.17 -0.54
CA ALA A 340 -13.17 23.54 -0.83
C ALA A 340 -11.78 23.57 -1.48
N LEU A 341 -11.63 24.33 -2.57
CA LEU A 341 -10.36 24.39 -3.27
C LEU A 341 -9.26 24.97 -2.37
N GLN A 342 -8.06 24.41 -2.44
CA GLN A 342 -6.92 24.82 -1.64
C GLN A 342 -5.96 25.61 -2.54
N LEU A 343 -6.22 26.91 -2.66
CA LEU A 343 -5.50 27.82 -3.57
C LEU A 343 -4.76 28.92 -2.79
N PRO A 344 -3.67 29.48 -3.33
CA PRO A 344 -2.92 30.55 -2.70
C PRO A 344 -3.74 31.85 -2.61
N THR A 345 -3.35 32.72 -1.69
CA THR A 345 -3.94 34.06 -1.55
C THR A 345 -3.79 34.87 -2.84
N SER A 346 -4.84 35.58 -3.24
CA SER A 346 -4.83 36.39 -4.46
C SER A 346 -3.85 37.56 -4.35
N THR A 347 -3.33 38.02 -5.49
CA THR A 347 -2.45 39.20 -5.55
C THR A 347 -3.23 40.52 -5.55
N LEU A 348 -4.56 40.46 -5.48
CA LEU A 348 -5.44 41.62 -5.61
C LEU A 348 -5.47 42.40 -4.29
N HIS A 349 -5.06 43.68 -4.32
CA HIS A 349 -5.06 44.55 -3.13
C HIS A 349 -6.43 45.19 -2.87
N VAL A 350 -7.48 44.38 -2.76
CA VAL A 350 -8.83 44.83 -2.39
C VAL A 350 -9.40 43.93 -1.32
N ASP A 351 -10.15 44.51 -0.39
CA ASP A 351 -10.87 43.77 0.63
C ASP A 351 -11.97 42.90 -0.04
N PRO A 352 -11.91 41.55 0.06
CA PRO A 352 -12.83 40.67 -0.65
C PRO A 352 -14.29 40.89 -0.25
N TYR A 353 -14.55 41.13 1.04
CA TYR A 353 -15.90 41.39 1.56
C TYR A 353 -16.47 42.70 1.01
N ALA A 354 -15.71 43.79 1.09
CA ALA A 354 -16.13 45.09 0.57
C ALA A 354 -16.35 45.06 -0.95
N LEU A 355 -15.50 44.33 -1.68
CA LEU A 355 -15.68 44.11 -3.11
C LEU A 355 -16.99 43.36 -3.37
N GLY A 356 -17.22 42.22 -2.70
CA GLY A 356 -18.44 41.42 -2.82
C GLY A 356 -19.70 42.25 -2.63
N ALA A 357 -19.74 43.08 -1.58
CA ALA A 357 -20.86 43.97 -1.32
C ALA A 357 -21.09 44.97 -2.46
N SER A 358 -20.01 45.51 -3.04
CA SER A 358 -20.07 46.50 -4.13
C SER A 358 -20.48 45.93 -5.50
N LEU A 359 -20.20 44.65 -5.78
CA LEU A 359 -20.46 44.02 -7.08
C LEU A 359 -21.96 43.91 -7.40
N THR A 360 -22.80 43.85 -6.37
CA THR A 360 -24.26 43.77 -6.48
C THR A 360 -24.90 45.05 -7.06
N ALA A 361 -24.23 46.20 -6.96
CA ALA A 361 -24.79 47.50 -7.35
C ALA A 361 -24.61 47.84 -8.84
N GLY A 362 -23.93 47.02 -9.65
CA GLY A 362 -23.53 47.42 -11.00
C GLY A 362 -23.42 46.32 -12.05
N GLY A 363 -23.93 45.11 -11.80
CA GLY A 363 -23.86 44.03 -12.78
C GLY A 363 -22.43 43.73 -13.24
N LYS A 364 -21.51 43.57 -12.29
CA LYS A 364 -20.08 43.33 -12.58
C LYS A 364 -19.75 41.84 -12.44
N ARG A 365 -18.67 41.40 -13.11
CA ARG A 365 -18.09 40.06 -12.96
C ARG A 365 -17.26 39.99 -11.69
N ILE A 366 -17.15 38.81 -11.09
CA ILE A 366 -16.16 38.58 -10.03
C ILE A 366 -14.79 38.48 -10.71
N PRO A 367 -13.74 39.18 -10.19
CA PRO A 367 -12.39 38.99 -10.70
C PRO A 367 -11.95 37.52 -10.62
N ALA A 368 -11.41 36.99 -11.72
CA ALA A 368 -10.97 35.60 -11.78
C ALA A 368 -9.91 35.25 -10.72
N GLU A 369 -9.06 36.22 -10.36
CA GLU A 369 -8.06 36.11 -9.28
C GLU A 369 -8.70 35.78 -7.93
N LEU A 370 -9.90 36.31 -7.63
CA LEU A 370 -10.62 36.01 -6.39
C LEU A 370 -11.43 34.72 -6.50
N LEU A 371 -11.93 34.35 -7.68
CA LEU A 371 -12.52 33.02 -7.92
C LEU A 371 -11.49 31.88 -7.75
N ARG A 372 -10.20 32.23 -7.77
CA ARG A 372 -9.07 31.32 -7.51
C ARG A 372 -8.21 31.76 -6.31
N GLY A 373 -8.75 32.65 -5.47
CA GLY A 373 -8.09 33.07 -4.24
C GLY A 373 -8.15 31.99 -3.15
N SER A 374 -7.52 32.28 -2.03
CA SER A 374 -7.58 31.41 -0.86
C SER A 374 -9.02 31.16 -0.40
N GLU A 375 -9.25 30.06 0.30
CA GLU A 375 -10.57 29.74 0.85
C GLU A 375 -11.11 30.91 1.70
N SER A 376 -10.26 31.55 2.51
CA SER A 376 -10.63 32.72 3.31
C SER A 376 -11.13 33.90 2.46
N GLU A 377 -10.39 34.28 1.42
CA GLU A 377 -10.80 35.38 0.53
C GLU A 377 -12.12 35.07 -0.19
N ARG A 378 -12.30 33.81 -0.62
CA ARG A 378 -13.53 33.36 -1.28
C ARG A 378 -14.72 33.37 -0.34
N ARG A 379 -14.54 32.99 0.93
CA ARG A 379 -15.57 33.07 1.98
C ARG A 379 -15.94 34.51 2.30
N GLU A 380 -14.96 35.41 2.43
CA GLU A 380 -15.20 36.84 2.65
C GLU A 380 -15.94 37.49 1.48
N LEU A 381 -15.52 37.18 0.25
CA LEU A 381 -16.19 37.64 -0.96
C LEU A 381 -17.64 37.13 -1.04
N LEU A 382 -17.87 35.85 -0.73
CA LEU A 382 -19.21 35.26 -0.68
C LEU A 382 -20.07 35.97 0.36
N ALA A 383 -19.54 36.20 1.56
CA ALA A 383 -20.26 36.91 2.61
C ALA A 383 -20.65 38.34 2.21
N GLY A 384 -19.74 39.08 1.56
CA GLY A 384 -20.04 40.42 1.04
C GLY A 384 -21.17 40.42 0.01
N LEU A 385 -21.15 39.46 -0.93
CA LEU A 385 -22.21 39.29 -1.92
C LEU A 385 -23.56 38.97 -1.26
N LEU A 386 -23.57 38.04 -0.31
CA LEU A 386 -24.77 37.58 0.38
C LEU A 386 -25.34 38.63 1.35
N ASP A 387 -24.50 39.40 2.02
CA ASP A 387 -24.96 40.47 2.89
C ASP A 387 -25.57 41.62 2.09
N ALA A 388 -25.06 41.90 0.90
CA ALA A 388 -25.63 42.91 0.02
C ALA A 388 -26.94 42.46 -0.67
N ALA A 389 -26.98 41.25 -1.25
CA ALA A 389 -28.10 40.82 -2.10
C ALA A 389 -28.63 39.39 -1.85
N GLY A 390 -28.05 38.66 -0.88
CA GLY A 390 -28.53 37.35 -0.47
C GLY A 390 -29.70 37.39 0.52
N SER A 391 -30.43 36.27 0.59
CA SER A 391 -31.51 36.04 1.57
C SER A 391 -31.49 34.58 2.04
N VAL A 392 -32.05 34.34 3.22
CA VAL A 392 -32.28 32.99 3.74
C VAL A 392 -33.74 32.65 3.49
N ALA A 393 -34.01 31.52 2.84
CA ALA A 393 -35.35 31.00 2.63
C ALA A 393 -35.85 30.26 3.89
N ASP A 394 -37.16 30.00 3.95
CA ASP A 394 -37.80 29.35 5.11
C ASP A 394 -37.33 27.89 5.33
N ASP A 395 -36.78 27.24 4.30
CA ASP A 395 -36.17 25.91 4.36
C ASP A 395 -34.68 25.93 4.73
N GLY A 396 -34.14 27.11 5.06
CA GLY A 396 -32.74 27.31 5.40
C GLY A 396 -31.81 27.48 4.20
N SER A 397 -32.29 27.35 2.96
CA SER A 397 -31.47 27.55 1.77
C SER A 397 -31.07 29.02 1.60
N VAL A 398 -29.86 29.22 1.08
CA VAL A 398 -29.29 30.53 0.78
C VAL A 398 -29.60 30.88 -0.66
N TRP A 399 -30.27 32.02 -0.85
CA TRP A 399 -30.62 32.57 -2.15
C TRP A 399 -29.85 33.82 -2.45
N PHE A 400 -29.35 33.93 -3.68
CA PHE A 400 -28.80 35.17 -4.21
C PHE A 400 -29.61 35.62 -5.43
N HIS A 401 -30.27 36.77 -5.29
CA HIS A 401 -31.17 37.32 -6.30
C HIS A 401 -30.39 38.21 -7.28
N ALA A 402 -30.08 37.69 -8.46
CA ALA A 402 -29.28 38.41 -9.46
C ALA A 402 -29.78 38.31 -10.91
N GLY A 403 -30.92 37.66 -11.16
CA GLY A 403 -31.40 37.42 -12.52
C GLY A 403 -30.40 36.64 -13.39
N ASN A 404 -30.55 36.70 -14.72
CA ASN A 404 -29.64 36.09 -15.70
C ASN A 404 -28.33 36.87 -15.91
N HIS A 405 -27.85 37.56 -14.87
CA HIS A 405 -26.65 38.37 -14.94
C HIS A 405 -25.38 37.49 -14.97
N PRO A 406 -24.30 37.86 -15.68
CA PRO A 406 -23.00 37.16 -15.63
C PRO A 406 -22.45 36.87 -14.23
N LEU A 407 -22.84 37.69 -13.24
CA LEU A 407 -22.52 37.51 -11.82
C LEU A 407 -23.11 36.21 -11.23
N SER A 408 -24.25 35.74 -11.74
CA SER A 408 -24.86 34.46 -11.32
C SER A 408 -23.97 33.26 -11.65
N GLN A 409 -23.26 33.32 -12.77
CA GLN A 409 -22.35 32.26 -13.18
C GLN A 409 -21.07 32.26 -12.35
N ASP A 410 -20.49 33.44 -12.14
CA ASP A 410 -19.30 33.60 -11.30
C ASP A 410 -19.60 33.24 -9.83
N LEU A 411 -20.78 33.58 -9.32
CA LEU A 411 -21.22 33.18 -7.98
C LEU A 411 -21.42 31.67 -7.88
N ALA A 412 -22.04 31.04 -8.88
CA ALA A 412 -22.22 29.60 -8.87
C ALA A 412 -20.87 28.87 -8.80
N GLU A 413 -19.88 29.36 -9.54
CA GLU A 413 -18.51 28.87 -9.47
C GLU A 413 -17.87 29.13 -8.10
N LEU A 414 -18.02 30.32 -7.53
CA LEU A 414 -17.52 30.66 -6.20
C LEU A 414 -18.07 29.68 -5.15
N VAL A 415 -19.38 29.44 -5.17
CA VAL A 415 -20.08 28.54 -4.24
C VAL A 415 -19.59 27.09 -4.38
N VAL A 416 -19.54 26.56 -5.61
CA VAL A 416 -19.01 25.20 -5.87
C VAL A 416 -17.55 25.07 -5.45
N SER A 417 -16.74 26.10 -5.68
CA SER A 417 -15.32 26.10 -5.29
C SER A 417 -15.10 26.07 -3.77
N LEU A 418 -16.11 26.46 -2.98
CA LEU A 418 -16.10 26.36 -1.52
C LEU A 418 -16.65 25.00 -1.01
N GLY A 419 -17.02 24.10 -1.92
CA GLY A 419 -17.51 22.75 -1.60
C GLY A 419 -19.02 22.67 -1.37
N TYR A 420 -19.77 23.74 -1.64
CA TYR A 420 -21.23 23.75 -1.50
C TYR A 420 -21.92 23.20 -2.74
N ASP A 421 -23.09 22.57 -2.56
CA ASP A 421 -24.02 22.28 -3.65
C ASP A 421 -24.59 23.58 -4.19
N CYS A 422 -24.78 23.71 -5.49
CA CYS A 422 -25.20 24.97 -6.10
C CYS A 422 -26.13 24.71 -7.28
N ARG A 423 -27.38 25.20 -7.18
CA ARG A 423 -28.32 25.17 -8.29
C ARG A 423 -28.56 26.56 -8.84
N ARG A 424 -28.44 26.70 -10.15
CA ARG A 424 -28.87 27.93 -10.85
C ARG A 424 -30.36 27.82 -11.16
N VAL A 425 -31.10 28.87 -10.83
CA VAL A 425 -32.55 28.96 -11.03
C VAL A 425 -32.91 30.24 -11.75
N ASP A 426 -34.08 30.28 -12.38
CA ASP A 426 -34.60 31.50 -12.99
C ASP A 426 -34.70 32.60 -11.92
N GLY A 427 -33.84 33.61 -12.02
CA GLY A 427 -33.76 34.70 -11.05
C GLY A 427 -32.50 34.74 -10.18
N GLY A 428 -31.65 33.70 -10.17
CA GLY A 428 -30.42 33.72 -9.38
C GLY A 428 -29.74 32.38 -9.11
N VAL A 429 -29.10 32.29 -7.94
CA VAL A 429 -28.38 31.10 -7.47
C VAL A 429 -28.93 30.70 -6.11
N THR A 430 -29.18 29.41 -5.91
CA THR A 430 -29.58 28.85 -4.62
C THR A 430 -28.61 27.75 -4.20
N PHE A 431 -28.26 27.71 -2.92
CA PHE A 431 -27.39 26.69 -2.34
C PHE A 431 -27.69 26.47 -0.86
N CYS A 432 -27.13 25.40 -0.29
CA CYS A 432 -27.19 25.13 1.14
C CYS A 432 -25.78 25.21 1.74
N ALA A 433 -25.68 25.73 2.96
CA ALA A 433 -24.44 25.82 3.71
C ALA A 433 -24.69 25.42 5.17
N ASP A 434 -23.83 24.55 5.71
CA ASP A 434 -23.86 24.09 7.11
C ASP A 434 -23.05 25.02 8.04
N ASP A 435 -22.32 25.97 7.47
CA ASP A 435 -21.44 26.92 8.14
C ASP A 435 -21.90 28.39 7.98
N GLU A 436 -21.11 29.33 8.52
CA GLU A 436 -21.45 30.75 8.53
C GLU A 436 -21.03 31.42 7.21
N VAL A 437 -22.03 31.79 6.39
CA VAL A 437 -21.82 32.46 5.09
C VAL A 437 -22.26 33.93 5.06
N PHE A 438 -22.86 34.43 6.15
CA PHE A 438 -23.26 35.85 6.29
C PHE A 438 -22.49 36.49 7.44
N GLN A 439 -22.07 37.75 7.30
CA GLN A 439 -21.53 38.54 8.42
C GLN A 439 -22.58 39.50 9.00
N LEU A 440 -23.57 39.92 8.23
CA LEU A 440 -24.64 40.79 8.71
C LEU A 440 -25.47 40.04 9.78
N TYR A 441 -25.35 40.49 11.04
CA TYR A 441 -25.92 39.81 12.21
C TYR A 441 -27.34 39.28 12.02
N ARG A 442 -28.25 40.08 11.44
CA ARG A 442 -29.63 39.66 11.19
C ARG A 442 -29.73 38.43 10.28
N LYS A 443 -28.97 38.40 9.18
CA LYS A 443 -28.97 37.29 8.21
C LYS A 443 -28.20 36.09 8.77
N ALA A 444 -27.11 36.32 9.48
CA ALA A 444 -26.32 35.28 10.13
C ALA A 444 -27.13 34.49 11.16
N ILE A 445 -27.88 35.18 12.03
CA ILE A 445 -28.78 34.53 13.01
C ILE A 445 -29.92 33.80 12.30
N GLN A 446 -30.56 34.42 11.31
CA GLN A 446 -31.64 33.79 10.55
C GLN A 446 -31.16 32.51 9.84
N HIS A 447 -29.98 32.53 9.21
CA HIS A 447 -29.38 31.34 8.61
C HIS A 447 -29.05 30.29 9.66
N LYS A 448 -28.45 30.68 10.78
CA LYS A 448 -28.11 29.75 11.87
C LYS A 448 -29.32 29.04 12.46
N GLU A 449 -30.46 29.73 12.55
CA GLU A 449 -31.71 29.16 13.07
C GLU A 449 -32.41 28.23 12.07
N LEU A 450 -32.25 28.47 10.77
CA LEU A 450 -32.96 27.74 9.71
C LEU A 450 -32.10 26.69 8.99
N ARG A 451 -30.76 26.80 9.00
CA ARG A 451 -29.87 25.91 8.24
C ARG A 451 -29.92 24.48 8.78
N GLY A 452 -30.11 23.54 7.86
CA GLY A 452 -30.05 22.09 8.13
C GLY A 452 -28.69 21.48 7.77
N GLU A 453 -28.58 20.16 7.92
CA GLU A 453 -27.42 19.41 7.43
C GLU A 453 -27.36 19.46 5.90
N VAL A 454 -26.17 19.75 5.35
CA VAL A 454 -25.93 19.73 3.90
C VAL A 454 -25.52 18.33 3.47
N SER A 455 -26.12 17.82 2.38
CA SER A 455 -25.67 16.58 1.76
C SER A 455 -24.30 16.80 1.14
N GLY A 456 -23.30 16.02 1.57
CA GLY A 456 -21.97 15.98 0.94
C GLY A 456 -21.96 15.31 -0.44
N PHE A 457 -23.13 15.02 -1.00
CA PHE A 457 -23.30 14.29 -2.25
C PHE A 457 -24.40 14.90 -3.14
N ARG A 458 -24.18 14.87 -4.46
CA ARG A 458 -25.15 15.24 -5.51
C ARG A 458 -25.77 14.00 -6.13
N ARG A 459 -27.06 14.00 -6.45
CA ARG A 459 -27.70 12.84 -7.11
C ARG A 459 -27.52 12.88 -8.62
N ILE A 460 -27.41 11.72 -9.27
CA ILE A 460 -27.56 11.58 -10.71
C ILE A 460 -29.04 11.40 -10.99
N VAL A 461 -29.64 12.35 -11.71
CA VAL A 461 -31.10 12.41 -11.94
C VAL A 461 -31.51 11.86 -13.30
N ALA A 462 -30.61 11.87 -14.30
CA ALA A 462 -30.84 11.22 -15.58
C ALA A 462 -29.53 10.76 -16.21
N VAL A 463 -29.59 9.67 -16.99
CA VAL A 463 -28.52 9.29 -17.91
C VAL A 463 -29.15 8.92 -19.24
N ARG A 464 -28.91 9.75 -20.28
CA ARG A 464 -29.55 9.64 -21.59
C ARG A 464 -28.52 9.23 -22.65
N PRO A 465 -28.75 8.18 -23.44
CA PRO A 465 -27.87 7.88 -24.56
C PRO A 465 -27.93 9.01 -25.59
N ILE A 466 -26.78 9.37 -26.16
CA ILE A 466 -26.64 10.36 -27.22
C ILE A 466 -25.83 9.80 -28.39
N ASP A 467 -25.84 10.54 -29.51
CA ASP A 467 -24.93 10.25 -30.62
C ASP A 467 -23.48 10.30 -30.15
N SER A 468 -22.64 9.46 -30.76
CA SER A 468 -21.22 9.41 -30.42
C SER A 468 -20.56 10.77 -30.63
N VAL A 469 -19.91 11.30 -29.59
CA VAL A 469 -19.08 12.50 -29.68
C VAL A 469 -17.60 12.13 -29.52
N PRO A 470 -16.68 12.96 -30.01
CA PRO A 470 -15.26 12.79 -29.71
C PRO A 470 -15.03 12.91 -28.19
N VAL A 471 -14.33 11.92 -27.61
CA VAL A 471 -14.01 11.86 -26.18
C VAL A 471 -12.51 11.67 -25.96
N ARG A 472 -12.00 12.14 -24.85
CA ARG A 472 -10.57 12.05 -24.49
C ARG A 472 -10.43 11.85 -22.99
N CYS A 473 -9.29 11.32 -22.57
CA CYS A 473 -8.95 11.08 -21.17
C CYS A 473 -7.66 11.81 -20.81
N VAL A 474 -7.56 12.28 -19.57
CA VAL A 474 -6.33 12.82 -18.99
C VAL A 474 -5.96 12.10 -17.70
N GLU A 475 -4.69 12.16 -17.36
CA GLU A 475 -4.14 11.58 -16.12
C GLU A 475 -3.40 12.66 -15.34
N VAL A 476 -3.50 12.57 -14.02
CA VAL A 476 -2.96 13.54 -13.07
C VAL A 476 -2.07 12.86 -12.03
N ASP A 477 -1.10 13.59 -11.47
CA ASP A 477 -0.04 13.06 -10.60
C ASP A 477 -0.38 12.94 -9.11
N ASN A 478 -1.64 13.11 -8.72
CA ASN A 478 -2.09 12.80 -7.36
C ASN A 478 -2.32 11.30 -7.14
N ALA A 479 -2.26 10.87 -5.88
CA ALA A 479 -2.31 9.47 -5.46
C ALA A 479 -3.61 8.75 -5.86
N ASP A 480 -4.74 9.48 -5.91
CA ASP A 480 -6.04 8.91 -6.26
C ASP A 480 -6.30 8.90 -7.78
N HIS A 481 -5.41 9.55 -8.56
CA HIS A 481 -5.58 9.84 -9.99
C HIS A 481 -6.95 10.44 -10.34
N LEU A 482 -7.52 11.20 -9.40
CA LEU A 482 -8.81 11.89 -9.51
C LEU A 482 -8.59 13.34 -9.92
N TYR A 483 -9.40 13.84 -10.84
CA TYR A 483 -9.46 15.26 -11.16
C TYR A 483 -10.92 15.71 -11.27
N LEU A 484 -11.15 17.00 -11.06
CA LEU A 484 -12.47 17.60 -11.09
C LEU A 484 -12.91 17.91 -12.53
N ALA A 485 -13.93 17.21 -13.00
CA ALA A 485 -14.54 17.43 -14.31
C ALA A 485 -15.91 18.12 -14.23
N GLY A 486 -16.21 18.94 -15.23
CA GLY A 486 -17.43 19.74 -15.30
C GLY A 486 -17.38 21.00 -14.44
N ARG A 487 -18.31 21.93 -14.70
CA ARG A 487 -18.45 23.17 -13.91
C ARG A 487 -18.84 22.93 -12.45
N SER A 488 -19.38 21.75 -12.17
CA SER A 488 -19.72 21.26 -10.83
C SER A 488 -18.62 20.45 -10.14
N MET A 489 -17.47 20.22 -10.79
CA MET A 489 -16.27 19.59 -10.21
C MET A 489 -16.48 18.14 -9.67
N VAL A 490 -16.47 17.13 -10.56
CA VAL A 490 -16.80 15.71 -10.28
C VAL A 490 -15.59 14.73 -10.48
N PRO A 491 -15.30 13.72 -9.59
CA PRO A 491 -14.10 12.80 -9.61
C PRO A 491 -14.23 11.33 -10.22
N THR A 492 -13.12 10.61 -10.63
CA THR A 492 -13.06 9.28 -11.43
C THR A 492 -11.83 8.24 -11.29
N HIS A 493 -11.93 6.86 -11.35
CA HIS A 493 -10.91 5.78 -10.90
C HIS A 493 -10.48 4.53 -11.82
N ASN A 494 -9.57 3.54 -11.44
CA ASN A 494 -9.29 2.12 -12.01
C ASN A 494 -8.44 0.97 -11.23
N SER A 495 -8.61 -0.38 -11.50
CA SER A 495 -7.64 -1.61 -11.48
C SER A 495 -8.14 -3.07 -11.05
N THR A 496 -7.62 -4.23 -11.59
CA THR A 496 -8.15 -5.65 -11.39
C THR A 496 -7.26 -6.96 -11.42
N LEU A 497 -6.04 -7.06 -12.00
CA LEU A 497 -5.39 -8.37 -12.34
C LEU A 497 -4.75 -9.17 -11.17
N GLY A 498 -4.09 -8.54 -10.20
CA GLY A 498 -3.40 -9.29 -9.10
C GLY A 498 -4.35 -10.09 -8.19
N MET A 499 -5.63 -9.75 -8.22
CA MET A 499 -6.69 -10.45 -7.50
C MET A 499 -6.98 -11.85 -8.08
N ASP A 500 -6.80 -12.08 -9.38
CA ASP A 500 -7.01 -13.41 -9.96
C ASP A 500 -5.95 -14.43 -9.48
N PHE A 501 -4.70 -13.99 -9.28
CA PHE A 501 -3.66 -14.84 -8.70
C PHE A 501 -3.96 -15.21 -7.24
N LEU A 502 -4.40 -14.24 -6.42
CA LEU A 502 -4.80 -14.48 -5.03
C LEU A 502 -5.97 -15.48 -4.94
N ARG A 503 -6.95 -15.33 -5.83
CA ARG A 503 -8.09 -16.24 -5.95
C ARG A 503 -7.67 -17.67 -6.27
N SER A 504 -6.80 -17.83 -7.26
CA SER A 504 -6.25 -19.14 -7.61
C SER A 504 -5.50 -19.75 -6.43
N CYS A 505 -4.61 -18.98 -5.79
CA CYS A 505 -3.80 -19.45 -4.67
C CYS A 505 -4.65 -19.87 -3.46
N SER A 506 -5.47 -18.96 -2.93
CA SER A 506 -6.16 -19.19 -1.65
C SER A 506 -7.52 -19.84 -1.78
N VAL A 507 -8.34 -19.42 -2.75
CA VAL A 507 -9.72 -19.94 -2.86
C VAL A 507 -9.74 -21.30 -3.55
N LYS A 508 -9.00 -21.46 -4.66
CA LYS A 508 -9.02 -22.73 -5.41
C LYS A 508 -8.08 -23.79 -4.84
N HIS A 509 -6.90 -23.38 -4.36
CA HIS A 509 -5.85 -24.32 -3.94
C HIS A 509 -5.59 -24.34 -2.42
N GLY A 510 -6.32 -23.52 -1.64
CA GLY A 510 -6.21 -23.52 -0.17
C GLY A 510 -4.84 -23.08 0.36
N MET A 511 -4.02 -22.41 -0.46
CA MET A 511 -2.70 -21.94 -0.07
C MET A 511 -2.80 -20.53 0.53
N ALA A 512 -2.11 -20.29 1.64
CA ALA A 512 -2.20 -19.00 2.32
C ALA A 512 -1.59 -17.87 1.46
N SER A 513 -2.28 -16.74 1.30
CA SER A 513 -1.76 -15.59 0.55
C SER A 513 -2.12 -14.26 1.19
N VAL A 514 -1.37 -13.20 0.88
CA VAL A 514 -1.62 -11.86 1.40
C VAL A 514 -1.59 -10.80 0.29
N MET A 515 -2.54 -9.86 0.36
CA MET A 515 -2.57 -8.66 -0.45
C MET A 515 -2.28 -7.43 0.41
N PHE A 516 -1.26 -6.66 0.04
CA PHE A 516 -1.04 -5.31 0.55
C PHE A 516 -1.59 -4.32 -0.49
N SER A 517 -2.68 -3.67 -0.16
CA SER A 517 -3.36 -2.70 -1.00
C SER A 517 -3.10 -1.29 -0.49
N LEU A 518 -2.52 -0.46 -1.34
CA LEU A 518 -2.19 0.94 -1.13
C LEU A 518 -3.18 1.86 -1.85
N GLU A 519 -3.95 1.33 -2.80
CA GLU A 519 -4.91 2.07 -3.62
C GLU A 519 -6.36 1.70 -3.25
N MET A 520 -6.67 0.42 -3.04
CA MET A 520 -8.04 -0.06 -2.82
C MET A 520 -8.32 -0.42 -1.36
N SER A 521 -9.54 -0.12 -0.88
CA SER A 521 -10.00 -0.56 0.45
C SER A 521 -10.25 -2.08 0.52
N LYS A 522 -10.15 -2.67 1.72
CA LYS A 522 -10.50 -4.07 1.99
C LYS A 522 -11.89 -4.44 1.47
N THR A 523 -12.88 -3.56 1.69
CA THR A 523 -14.26 -3.79 1.24
C THR A 523 -14.34 -3.89 -0.28
N GLU A 524 -13.60 -3.05 -1.00
CA GLU A 524 -13.59 -3.10 -2.47
C GLU A 524 -12.96 -4.39 -3.00
N ILE A 525 -11.85 -4.82 -2.40
CA ILE A 525 -11.17 -6.07 -2.75
C ILE A 525 -12.09 -7.26 -2.50
N VAL A 526 -12.75 -7.33 -1.33
CA VAL A 526 -13.69 -8.40 -0.99
C VAL A 526 -14.87 -8.44 -1.97
N MET A 527 -15.46 -7.29 -2.32
CA MET A 527 -16.57 -7.25 -3.27
C MET A 527 -16.18 -7.78 -4.65
N ARG A 528 -14.97 -7.46 -5.11
CA ARG A 528 -14.46 -7.94 -6.39
C ARG A 528 -14.12 -9.44 -6.34
N LEU A 529 -13.56 -9.92 -5.23
CA LEU A 529 -13.36 -11.34 -4.96
C LEU A 529 -14.68 -12.12 -5.04
N LEU A 530 -15.71 -11.65 -4.33
CA LEU A 530 -17.03 -12.30 -4.33
C LEU A 530 -17.69 -12.28 -5.72
N SER A 531 -17.63 -11.15 -6.43
CA SER A 531 -18.12 -11.00 -7.81
C SER A 531 -17.49 -12.05 -8.73
N ALA A 532 -16.18 -12.18 -8.63
CA ALA A 532 -15.41 -13.01 -9.51
C ALA A 532 -15.58 -14.52 -9.22
N GLU A 533 -15.78 -14.91 -7.95
CA GLU A 533 -16.04 -16.29 -7.52
C GLU A 533 -17.49 -16.73 -7.74
N ALA A 534 -18.45 -15.89 -7.35
CA ALA A 534 -19.87 -16.19 -7.49
C ALA A 534 -20.37 -16.01 -8.94
N LYS A 535 -19.54 -15.42 -9.82
CA LYS A 535 -19.88 -15.03 -11.21
C LYS A 535 -21.12 -14.12 -11.25
N ILE A 536 -21.19 -13.22 -10.28
CA ILE A 536 -22.23 -12.20 -10.18
C ILE A 536 -21.58 -10.91 -10.63
N LYS A 537 -22.30 -10.08 -11.41
CA LYS A 537 -21.72 -8.81 -11.87
C LYS A 537 -21.37 -7.97 -10.66
N LEU A 538 -20.16 -7.39 -10.67
CA LEU A 538 -19.71 -6.51 -9.59
C LEU A 538 -20.71 -5.37 -9.38
N GLY A 539 -21.28 -4.85 -10.48
CA GLY A 539 -22.33 -3.84 -10.45
C GLY A 539 -23.59 -4.30 -9.70
N ASP A 540 -24.02 -5.54 -9.89
CA ASP A 540 -25.23 -6.10 -9.25
C ASP A 540 -24.99 -6.32 -7.75
N MET A 541 -23.80 -6.80 -7.37
CA MET A 541 -23.41 -6.95 -5.97
C MET A 541 -23.29 -5.61 -5.24
N ARG A 542 -22.69 -4.59 -5.88
CA ARG A 542 -22.51 -3.26 -5.29
C ARG A 542 -23.80 -2.44 -5.22
N SER A 543 -24.73 -2.70 -6.14
CA SER A 543 -26.03 -2.03 -6.17
C SER A 543 -27.11 -2.73 -5.37
N GLY A 544 -26.82 -3.90 -4.77
CA GLY A 544 -27.81 -4.68 -4.02
C GLY A 544 -28.90 -5.31 -4.87
N LYS A 545 -28.82 -5.23 -6.21
CA LYS A 545 -29.78 -5.80 -7.17
C LYS A 545 -29.59 -7.30 -7.40
N MET A 546 -29.14 -8.02 -6.38
CA MET A 546 -28.92 -9.46 -6.47
C MET A 546 -30.26 -10.19 -6.51
N THR A 547 -30.45 -11.00 -7.54
CA THR A 547 -31.61 -11.88 -7.62
C THR A 547 -31.54 -12.97 -6.54
N ASP A 548 -32.66 -13.63 -6.22
CA ASP A 548 -32.66 -14.76 -5.29
C ASP A 548 -31.69 -15.88 -5.73
N ASP A 549 -31.53 -16.05 -7.05
CA ASP A 549 -30.53 -16.97 -7.63
C ASP A 549 -29.09 -16.47 -7.38
N ASP A 550 -28.82 -15.17 -7.48
CA ASP A 550 -27.50 -14.61 -7.18
C ASP A 550 -27.17 -14.69 -5.69
N TRP A 551 -28.14 -14.44 -4.80
CA TRP A 551 -28.00 -14.70 -3.37
C TRP A 551 -27.70 -16.17 -3.10
N THR A 552 -28.34 -17.08 -3.83
CA THR A 552 -28.09 -18.52 -3.74
C THR A 552 -26.68 -18.88 -4.24
N LYS A 553 -26.23 -18.32 -5.36
CA LYS A 553 -24.86 -18.51 -5.89
C LYS A 553 -23.81 -17.99 -4.92
N LEU A 554 -24.03 -16.80 -4.36
CA LEU A 554 -23.15 -16.20 -3.38
C LEU A 554 -23.07 -17.08 -2.13
N ALA A 555 -24.20 -17.44 -1.53
CA ALA A 555 -24.26 -18.29 -0.34
C ALA A 555 -23.53 -19.63 -0.53
N ARG A 556 -23.64 -20.24 -1.73
CA ARG A 556 -22.91 -21.47 -2.06
C ARG A 556 -21.38 -21.30 -2.06
N ARG A 557 -20.87 -20.13 -2.46
CA ARG A 557 -19.43 -19.84 -2.51
C ARG A 557 -18.90 -19.17 -1.24
N MET A 558 -19.76 -18.60 -0.41
CA MET A 558 -19.36 -17.92 0.84
C MET A 558 -18.60 -18.86 1.79
N SER A 559 -18.95 -20.14 1.87
CA SER A 559 -18.22 -21.10 2.72
C SER A 559 -16.79 -21.27 2.24
N GLU A 560 -16.58 -21.52 0.93
CA GLU A 560 -15.26 -21.70 0.33
C GLU A 560 -14.41 -20.43 0.48
N ILE A 561 -15.00 -19.25 0.28
CA ILE A 561 -14.29 -17.97 0.38
C ILE A 561 -13.95 -17.62 1.84
N SER A 562 -14.85 -17.93 2.78
CA SER A 562 -14.62 -17.66 4.21
C SER A 562 -13.57 -18.59 4.83
N GLU A 563 -13.41 -19.80 4.29
CA GLU A 563 -12.40 -20.77 4.74
C GLU A 563 -11.04 -20.57 4.06
N ALA A 564 -11.00 -19.82 2.95
CA ALA A 564 -9.78 -19.54 2.20
C ALA A 564 -8.78 -18.73 3.05
N PRO A 565 -7.49 -19.15 3.12
CA PRO A 565 -6.47 -18.47 3.89
C PRO A 565 -5.92 -17.20 3.19
N LEU A 566 -6.80 -16.26 2.86
CA LEU A 566 -6.48 -14.99 2.20
C LEU A 566 -6.48 -13.83 3.20
N PHE A 567 -5.36 -13.12 3.29
CA PHE A 567 -5.19 -11.95 4.16
C PHE A 567 -5.15 -10.66 3.33
N ILE A 568 -5.80 -9.60 3.80
CA ILE A 568 -5.82 -8.30 3.11
C ILE A 568 -5.40 -7.22 4.10
N ASP A 569 -4.48 -6.37 3.69
CA ASP A 569 -4.05 -5.17 4.41
C ASP A 569 -4.24 -3.95 3.51
N ASP A 570 -5.08 -3.00 3.95
CA ASP A 570 -5.34 -1.71 3.30
C ASP A 570 -4.89 -0.52 4.15
N SER A 571 -3.94 -0.74 5.07
CA SER A 571 -3.43 0.33 5.91
C SER A 571 -2.83 1.45 5.05
N PRO A 572 -3.16 2.73 5.31
CA PRO A 572 -2.61 3.84 4.54
C PRO A 572 -1.10 3.98 4.82
N ASN A 573 -0.36 4.46 3.82
CA ASN A 573 1.06 4.83 3.93
C ASN A 573 2.01 3.69 4.38
N LEU A 574 1.72 2.44 4.03
CA LEU A 574 2.57 1.30 4.40
C LEU A 574 4.00 1.44 3.84
N THR A 575 4.97 1.36 4.75
CA THR A 575 6.40 1.30 4.41
C THR A 575 6.83 -0.13 4.09
N MET A 576 7.96 -0.28 3.39
CA MET A 576 8.54 -1.61 3.09
C MET A 576 8.89 -2.40 4.36
N MET A 577 9.30 -1.71 5.42
CA MET A 577 9.62 -2.32 6.71
C MET A 577 8.38 -2.96 7.35
N GLU A 578 7.25 -2.24 7.32
CA GLU A 578 5.97 -2.75 7.83
C GLU A 578 5.46 -3.92 7.00
N ILE A 579 5.51 -3.81 5.66
CA ILE A 579 5.13 -4.90 4.75
C ILE A 579 5.95 -6.16 5.07
N ARG A 580 7.28 -6.03 5.18
CA ARG A 580 8.16 -7.16 5.53
C ARG A 580 7.83 -7.73 6.91
N ALA A 581 7.64 -6.89 7.93
CA ALA A 581 7.32 -7.34 9.28
C ALA A 581 5.98 -8.09 9.35
N LYS A 582 4.95 -7.60 8.65
CA LYS A 582 3.63 -8.25 8.56
C LYS A 582 3.71 -9.56 7.76
N ALA A 583 4.41 -9.56 6.62
CA ALA A 583 4.62 -10.76 5.81
C ALA A 583 5.37 -11.86 6.57
N ARG A 584 6.46 -11.53 7.29
CA ARG A 584 7.18 -12.48 8.18
C ARG A 584 6.26 -13.09 9.23
N ARG A 585 5.46 -12.26 9.90
CA ARG A 585 4.50 -12.73 10.92
C ARG A 585 3.46 -13.68 10.34
N LEU A 586 2.95 -13.37 9.15
CA LEU A 586 2.01 -14.24 8.45
C LEU A 586 2.68 -15.53 7.96
N LYS A 587 3.94 -15.48 7.48
CA LYS A 587 4.73 -16.67 7.11
C LYS A 587 4.93 -17.60 8.31
N GLN A 588 5.30 -17.07 9.46
CA GLN A 588 5.51 -17.87 10.67
C GLN A 588 4.21 -18.51 11.18
N LYS A 589 3.09 -17.78 11.12
CA LYS A 589 1.81 -18.23 11.70
C LYS A 589 0.96 -19.08 10.75
N HIS A 590 1.00 -18.77 9.46
CA HIS A 590 0.09 -19.31 8.45
C HIS A 590 0.81 -19.87 7.22
N ASP A 591 2.15 -19.85 7.17
CA ASP A 591 2.97 -20.35 6.06
C ASP A 591 2.49 -19.82 4.69
N ILE A 592 2.37 -18.49 4.57
CA ILE A 592 1.98 -17.84 3.31
C ILE A 592 2.86 -18.31 2.14
N LYS A 593 2.22 -18.50 0.99
CA LYS A 593 2.78 -18.98 -0.27
C LYS A 593 2.77 -17.92 -1.36
N LEU A 594 2.04 -16.81 -1.22
CA LEU A 594 2.02 -15.72 -2.20
C LEU A 594 1.84 -14.36 -1.51
N ILE A 595 2.59 -13.36 -1.96
CA ILE A 595 2.44 -11.96 -1.56
C ILE A 595 2.09 -11.15 -2.81
N VAL A 596 1.03 -10.35 -2.75
CA VAL A 596 0.67 -9.38 -3.80
C VAL A 596 0.72 -7.96 -3.22
N ILE A 597 1.34 -7.04 -3.94
CA ILE A 597 1.44 -5.61 -3.56
C ILE A 597 0.86 -4.75 -4.68
N ASP A 598 -0.14 -3.93 -4.33
CA ASP A 598 -0.91 -3.09 -5.24
C ASP A 598 -1.00 -1.66 -4.70
N TYR A 599 -0.41 -0.61 -5.27
CA TYR A 599 0.46 -0.51 -6.44
C TYR A 599 1.78 0.16 -6.02
N LEU A 600 2.92 -0.39 -6.46
CA LEU A 600 4.25 -0.06 -5.92
C LEU A 600 4.61 1.44 -5.90
N GLN A 601 4.09 2.23 -6.83
CA GLN A 601 4.42 3.65 -6.97
C GLN A 601 3.69 4.54 -5.95
N LEU A 602 2.84 3.99 -5.08
CA LEU A 602 2.30 4.71 -3.91
C LEU A 602 3.15 4.51 -2.64
N MET A 603 4.18 3.66 -2.70
CA MET A 603 5.09 3.48 -1.58
C MET A 603 6.00 4.71 -1.40
N SER A 604 6.23 5.05 -0.13
CA SER A 604 7.18 6.07 0.32
C SER A 604 8.25 5.43 1.19
N SER A 605 9.49 5.84 0.99
CA SER A 605 10.66 5.34 1.72
C SER A 605 10.77 5.96 3.12
N GLY A 606 9.95 6.97 3.44
CA GLY A 606 10.01 7.74 4.68
C GLY A 606 11.27 8.61 4.79
N LYS A 607 12.20 8.56 3.82
CA LYS A 607 13.45 9.31 3.76
C LYS A 607 13.40 10.34 2.64
N LYS A 608 14.06 11.48 2.82
CA LYS A 608 14.31 12.42 1.72
C LYS A 608 15.33 11.81 0.75
N VAL A 609 14.86 11.34 -0.39
CA VAL A 609 15.69 10.88 -1.52
C VAL A 609 15.78 11.96 -2.59
N GLU A 610 16.92 12.05 -3.27
CA GLU A 610 17.18 13.06 -4.31
C GLU A 610 16.37 12.83 -5.60
N SER A 611 16.01 11.58 -5.89
CA SER A 611 15.27 11.20 -7.10
C SER A 611 14.34 10.02 -6.85
N ARG A 612 13.12 10.08 -7.41
CA ARG A 612 12.13 8.99 -7.37
C ARG A 612 12.68 7.69 -7.98
N GLN A 613 13.58 7.78 -8.96
CA GLN A 613 14.22 6.59 -9.56
C GLN A 613 15.07 5.82 -8.55
N GLN A 614 15.75 6.54 -7.64
CA GLN A 614 16.55 5.91 -6.59
C GLN A 614 15.64 5.23 -5.56
N GLU A 615 14.52 5.87 -5.22
CA GLU A 615 13.50 5.31 -4.33
C GLU A 615 12.91 4.01 -4.87
N VAL A 616 12.50 4.00 -6.14
CA VAL A 616 11.97 2.80 -6.80
C VAL A 616 13.02 1.69 -6.90
N SER A 617 14.29 2.06 -7.07
CA SER A 617 15.40 1.09 -7.07
C SER A 617 15.62 0.44 -5.70
N GLU A 618 15.49 1.21 -4.62
CA GLU A 618 15.55 0.68 -3.26
C GLU A 618 14.35 -0.25 -2.96
N PHE A 619 13.14 0.13 -3.40
CA PHE A 619 11.96 -0.74 -3.28
C PHE A 619 12.12 -2.03 -4.07
N SER A 620 12.56 -1.95 -5.33
CA SER A 620 12.82 -3.09 -6.20
C SER A 620 13.74 -4.12 -5.52
N ARG A 621 14.89 -3.66 -5.01
CA ARG A 621 15.84 -4.51 -4.30
C ARG A 621 15.23 -5.10 -3.03
N SER A 622 14.49 -4.30 -2.27
CA SER A 622 13.87 -4.75 -1.02
C SER A 622 12.80 -5.82 -1.25
N LEU A 623 12.01 -5.70 -2.32
CA LEU A 623 11.04 -6.72 -2.74
C LEU A 623 11.71 -8.02 -3.14
N LYS A 624 12.81 -7.93 -3.90
CA LYS A 624 13.58 -9.12 -4.29
C LYS A 624 14.18 -9.83 -3.08
N LEU A 625 14.70 -9.06 -2.11
CA LEU A 625 15.20 -9.60 -0.86
C LEU A 625 14.07 -10.23 -0.04
N LEU A 626 12.91 -9.59 0.07
CA LEU A 626 11.73 -10.14 0.75
C LEU A 626 11.31 -11.48 0.14
N ALA A 627 11.24 -11.58 -1.19
CA ALA A 627 10.87 -12.80 -1.88
C ALA A 627 11.83 -13.96 -1.54
N LYS A 628 13.14 -13.70 -1.61
CA LYS A 628 14.19 -14.69 -1.30
C LYS A 628 14.21 -15.07 0.17
N GLU A 629 14.10 -14.10 1.05
CA GLU A 629 14.15 -14.27 2.51
C GLU A 629 12.99 -15.11 3.03
N LEU A 630 11.78 -14.89 2.50
CA LEU A 630 10.60 -15.66 2.89
C LEU A 630 10.41 -16.94 2.08
N GLU A 631 11.20 -17.16 1.03
CA GLU A 631 11.00 -18.21 0.04
C GLU A 631 9.55 -18.23 -0.47
N VAL A 632 9.05 -17.05 -0.89
CA VAL A 632 7.67 -16.85 -1.36
C VAL A 632 7.67 -15.98 -2.61
N PRO A 633 6.89 -16.32 -3.66
CA PRO A 633 6.69 -15.43 -4.78
C PRO A 633 6.05 -14.10 -4.33
N VAL A 634 6.68 -12.99 -4.73
CA VAL A 634 6.18 -11.63 -4.52
C VAL A 634 5.75 -11.06 -5.87
N VAL A 635 4.44 -10.85 -6.03
CA VAL A 635 3.86 -10.19 -7.19
C VAL A 635 3.67 -8.72 -6.85
N ALA A 636 4.30 -7.85 -7.63
CA ALA A 636 4.13 -6.42 -7.47
C ALA A 636 3.48 -5.86 -8.72
N ILE A 637 2.31 -5.25 -8.53
CA ILE A 637 1.63 -4.56 -9.61
C ILE A 637 2.41 -3.30 -9.89
N CYS A 638 2.65 -3.02 -11.17
CA CYS A 638 3.21 -1.78 -11.63
C CYS A 638 2.37 -1.12 -12.78
N GLN A 639 2.50 0.19 -13.02
CA GLN A 639 2.00 0.84 -14.23
C GLN A 639 3.16 1.02 -15.20
N LEU A 640 2.82 1.05 -16.47
CA LEU A 640 3.76 1.26 -17.57
C LEU A 640 3.91 2.74 -17.91
N ASN A 641 5.10 3.12 -18.38
CA ASN A 641 5.31 4.42 -19.01
C ASN A 641 4.57 4.49 -20.35
N ARG A 642 4.31 5.71 -20.82
CA ARG A 642 3.55 5.96 -22.07
C ARG A 642 4.36 5.85 -23.37
N GLY A 643 5.60 5.34 -23.30
CA GLY A 643 6.45 5.04 -24.46
C GLY A 643 5.81 4.15 -25.54
N PRO A 644 4.99 3.12 -25.21
CA PRO A 644 4.26 2.32 -26.20
C PRO A 644 3.27 3.12 -27.05
N GLU A 645 2.71 4.21 -26.52
CA GLU A 645 1.59 4.93 -27.17
C GLU A 645 2.04 5.71 -28.40
N GLN A 646 3.30 6.15 -28.40
CA GLN A 646 3.91 6.87 -29.52
C GLN A 646 4.43 5.92 -30.61
N ARG A 647 4.45 4.60 -30.34
CA ARG A 647 4.86 3.59 -31.31
C ARG A 647 3.69 3.22 -32.22
N GLN A 648 4.03 2.85 -33.45
CA GLN A 648 3.06 2.25 -34.37
C GLN A 648 2.49 0.94 -33.80
N ASP A 649 3.31 0.17 -33.08
CA ASP A 649 2.87 -0.97 -32.29
C ASP A 649 2.70 -0.56 -30.82
N LYS A 650 1.44 -0.51 -30.38
CA LYS A 650 1.01 -0.10 -29.04
C LYS A 650 1.11 -1.23 -28.01
N ARG A 651 1.61 -2.41 -28.39
CA ARG A 651 1.92 -3.48 -27.45
C ARG A 651 3.00 -3.02 -26.46
N PRO A 652 2.81 -3.24 -25.15
CA PRO A 652 3.81 -2.91 -24.15
C PRO A 652 5.01 -3.86 -24.24
N GLN A 653 6.17 -3.33 -23.91
CA GLN A 653 7.45 -4.03 -23.87
C GLN A 653 8.10 -3.80 -22.51
N VAL A 654 9.06 -4.66 -22.13
CA VAL A 654 9.74 -4.54 -20.82
C VAL A 654 10.45 -3.20 -20.68
N ALA A 655 11.00 -2.68 -21.78
CA ALA A 655 11.63 -1.37 -21.84
C ALA A 655 10.68 -0.21 -21.47
N ASP A 656 9.36 -0.42 -21.44
CA ASP A 656 8.37 0.58 -21.05
C ASP A 656 8.23 0.72 -19.52
N LEU A 657 8.99 -0.07 -18.74
CA LEU A 657 9.22 0.14 -17.30
C LEU A 657 10.31 1.20 -17.01
N ARG A 658 10.72 1.99 -18.02
CA ARG A 658 11.97 2.79 -18.06
C ARG A 658 12.25 3.74 -16.89
N GLU A 659 11.24 4.21 -16.16
CA GLU A 659 11.46 5.02 -14.94
C GLU A 659 11.93 4.15 -13.75
N SER A 660 12.04 2.85 -13.98
CA SER A 660 12.31 1.79 -13.02
C SER A 660 13.18 0.69 -13.65
N GLY A 661 14.28 1.04 -14.31
CA GLY A 661 15.21 0.07 -14.89
C GLY A 661 15.73 -0.97 -13.88
N SER A 662 15.72 -0.63 -12.60
CA SER A 662 15.96 -1.54 -11.46
C SER A 662 14.87 -2.60 -11.31
N LEU A 663 13.58 -2.26 -11.45
CA LEU A 663 12.47 -3.23 -11.44
C LEU A 663 12.62 -4.25 -12.56
N GLU A 664 12.99 -3.79 -13.76
CA GLU A 664 13.29 -4.70 -14.87
C GLU A 664 14.45 -5.63 -14.51
N GLN A 665 15.54 -5.13 -13.95
CA GLN A 665 16.72 -5.93 -13.65
C GLN A 665 16.47 -6.94 -12.53
N ASP A 666 15.84 -6.54 -11.43
CA ASP A 666 15.67 -7.35 -10.23
C ASP A 666 14.56 -8.41 -10.38
N ALA A 667 13.53 -8.13 -11.19
CA ALA A 667 12.44 -9.07 -11.43
C ALA A 667 12.95 -10.37 -12.10
N ASP A 668 12.43 -11.51 -11.67
CA ASP A 668 12.63 -12.79 -12.35
C ASP A 668 11.65 -12.97 -13.49
N MET A 669 10.48 -12.36 -13.36
CA MET A 669 9.39 -12.45 -14.31
C MET A 669 8.71 -11.08 -14.50
N VAL A 670 8.43 -10.70 -15.74
CA VAL A 670 7.66 -9.48 -16.07
C VAL A 670 6.51 -9.87 -16.98
N ILE A 671 5.29 -9.63 -16.50
CA ILE A 671 4.04 -9.85 -17.22
C ILE A 671 3.46 -8.49 -17.58
N LEU A 672 3.21 -8.24 -18.86
CA LEU A 672 2.64 -7.00 -19.37
C LEU A 672 1.23 -7.28 -19.87
N LEU A 673 0.24 -6.59 -19.29
CA LEU A 673 -1.14 -6.70 -19.73
C LEU A 673 -1.39 -5.78 -20.92
N TYR A 674 -1.77 -6.38 -22.05
CA TYR A 674 -2.21 -5.65 -23.23
C TYR A 674 -3.66 -5.98 -23.54
N ARG A 675 -4.41 -4.95 -23.90
CA ARG A 675 -5.80 -5.08 -24.33
C ARG A 675 -5.90 -4.40 -25.70
N PRO A 676 -6.11 -5.16 -26.78
CA PRO A 676 -6.32 -4.59 -28.11
C PRO A 676 -7.55 -3.68 -28.11
N ASP A 677 -8.65 -4.16 -27.51
CA ASP A 677 -9.94 -3.47 -27.41
C ASP A 677 -9.94 -2.18 -26.57
N ALA A 678 -8.95 -2.05 -25.68
CA ALA A 678 -8.70 -0.82 -24.94
C ALA A 678 -8.13 0.30 -25.83
N THR A 679 -7.53 -0.08 -26.95
CA THR A 679 -6.80 0.80 -27.86
C THR A 679 -7.62 1.08 -29.12
N GLU A 680 -8.23 0.03 -29.68
CA GLU A 680 -9.08 0.07 -30.86
C GLU A 680 -10.37 -0.70 -30.55
N ARG A 681 -11.50 0.02 -30.47
CA ARG A 681 -12.76 -0.54 -29.97
C ARG A 681 -13.36 -1.63 -30.87
N ASP A 682 -13.19 -1.49 -32.18
CA ASP A 682 -13.67 -2.44 -33.19
C ASP A 682 -12.60 -3.49 -33.54
N ASP A 683 -11.56 -3.60 -32.70
CA ASP A 683 -10.58 -4.67 -32.86
C ASP A 683 -11.33 -6.02 -32.85
N PRO A 684 -11.09 -6.89 -33.84
CA PRO A 684 -11.78 -8.17 -33.95
C PRO A 684 -11.59 -9.07 -32.71
N ARG A 685 -10.63 -8.73 -31.84
CA ARG A 685 -10.31 -9.39 -30.56
C ARG A 685 -11.00 -8.73 -29.36
N GLY A 686 -12.13 -8.05 -29.56
CA GLY A 686 -12.96 -7.48 -28.49
C GLY A 686 -13.30 -8.50 -27.41
N GLY A 687 -12.98 -8.20 -26.14
CA GLY A 687 -13.13 -9.15 -25.04
C GLY A 687 -11.90 -10.04 -24.76
N GLU A 688 -10.84 -9.94 -25.57
CA GLU A 688 -9.55 -10.59 -25.32
C GLU A 688 -8.54 -9.63 -24.69
N ALA A 689 -7.64 -10.19 -23.89
CA ALA A 689 -6.47 -9.54 -23.35
C ALA A 689 -5.26 -10.45 -23.55
N ASP A 690 -4.09 -9.85 -23.76
CA ASP A 690 -2.82 -10.54 -23.88
C ASP A 690 -2.04 -10.35 -22.57
N LEU A 691 -1.68 -11.47 -21.95
CA LEU A 691 -0.67 -11.54 -20.90
C LEU A 691 0.68 -11.79 -21.58
N ILE A 692 1.43 -10.72 -21.80
CA ILE A 692 2.73 -10.76 -22.47
C ILE A 692 3.78 -11.04 -21.39
N LEU A 693 4.28 -12.25 -21.34
CA LEU A 693 5.45 -12.63 -20.54
C LEU A 693 6.71 -12.04 -21.18
N GLY A 694 6.96 -10.75 -20.93
CA GLY A 694 8.04 -9.98 -21.55
C GLY A 694 9.43 -10.36 -21.02
N LYS A 695 9.50 -10.88 -19.79
CA LYS A 695 10.73 -11.41 -19.19
C LYS A 695 10.42 -12.67 -18.39
N HIS A 696 11.24 -13.70 -18.56
CA HIS A 696 11.23 -14.90 -17.74
C HIS A 696 12.67 -15.41 -17.59
N ARG A 697 13.24 -15.34 -16.38
CA ARG A 697 14.64 -15.76 -16.15
C ARG A 697 14.85 -17.28 -16.29
N ASN A 698 13.82 -18.06 -16.01
CA ASN A 698 13.90 -19.52 -15.87
C ASN A 698 13.22 -20.29 -17.00
N GLY A 699 12.77 -19.62 -18.07
CA GLY A 699 12.03 -20.26 -19.15
C GLY A 699 11.76 -19.31 -20.32
N PRO A 700 10.94 -19.75 -21.29
CA PRO A 700 10.66 -18.95 -22.48
C PRO A 700 9.75 -17.76 -22.16
N THR A 701 9.85 -16.72 -22.98
CA THR A 701 8.86 -15.65 -23.08
C THR A 701 7.71 -16.11 -23.97
N ALA A 702 6.51 -15.58 -23.73
CA ALA A 702 5.32 -15.94 -24.48
C ALA A 702 4.27 -14.83 -24.41
N THR A 703 3.27 -14.91 -25.26
CA THR A 703 2.05 -14.09 -25.15
C THR A 703 0.88 -15.05 -25.01
N ILE A 704 0.21 -14.98 -23.86
CA ILE A 704 -0.95 -15.81 -23.55
C ILE A 704 -2.19 -14.95 -23.77
N THR A 705 -3.12 -15.43 -24.60
CA THR A 705 -4.39 -14.73 -24.82
C THR A 705 -5.44 -15.27 -23.86
N VAL A 706 -6.05 -14.36 -23.09
CA VAL A 706 -7.10 -14.65 -22.11
C VAL A 706 -8.35 -13.85 -22.47
N ALA A 707 -9.53 -14.31 -22.09
CA ALA A 707 -10.72 -13.48 -22.16
C ALA A 707 -10.79 -12.59 -20.92
N HIS A 708 -11.14 -11.32 -21.07
CA HIS A 708 -11.41 -10.43 -19.94
C HIS A 708 -12.92 -10.34 -19.68
N GLN A 709 -13.31 -10.54 -18.44
CA GLN A 709 -14.68 -10.41 -17.94
C GLN A 709 -14.68 -9.33 -16.85
N LEU A 710 -14.28 -8.11 -17.21
CA LEU A 710 -14.07 -7.02 -16.25
C LEU A 710 -15.33 -6.67 -15.45
N HIS A 711 -16.52 -6.90 -16.02
CA HIS A 711 -17.80 -6.75 -15.32
C HIS A 711 -17.99 -7.75 -14.16
N LEU A 712 -17.23 -8.85 -14.15
CA LEU A 712 -17.12 -9.82 -13.06
C LEU A 712 -15.82 -9.63 -12.25
N SER A 713 -14.98 -8.65 -12.59
CA SER A 713 -13.63 -8.44 -12.01
C SER A 713 -12.66 -9.61 -12.17
N LYS A 714 -12.63 -10.23 -13.36
CA LYS A 714 -11.76 -11.38 -13.62
C LYS A 714 -11.32 -11.49 -15.07
N PHE A 715 -10.19 -12.14 -15.27
CA PHE A 715 -9.77 -12.75 -16.53
C PHE A 715 -10.02 -14.26 -16.50
N VAL A 716 -10.13 -14.89 -17.67
CA VAL A 716 -10.32 -16.34 -17.81
C VAL A 716 -9.54 -16.88 -19.00
N ASP A 717 -9.13 -18.14 -18.91
CA ASP A 717 -8.57 -18.85 -20.06
C ASP A 717 -9.55 -18.87 -21.24
N MET A 718 -8.99 -18.80 -22.44
CA MET A 718 -9.73 -19.05 -23.67
C MET A 718 -10.12 -20.52 -23.74
N ALA A 719 -11.29 -20.82 -24.31
CA ALA A 719 -11.70 -22.19 -24.52
C ALA A 719 -10.77 -22.84 -25.55
N ARG A 720 -10.07 -23.92 -25.16
CA ARG A 720 -9.28 -24.75 -26.08
C ARG A 720 -10.25 -25.43 -27.06
N GLY A 721 -10.04 -25.19 -28.35
CA GLY A 721 -10.75 -25.86 -29.44
C GLY A 721 -10.32 -27.31 -29.61
#